data_AF-A0A2I2K6T8-F1
#
_entry.id   AF-A0A2I2K6T8-F1
#
_cell.length_a   1.000
_cell.length_b   1.000
_cell.length_c   1.000
_cell.angle_alpha   90.00
_cell.angle_beta   90.00
_cell.angle_gamma   90.00
#
_symmetry.space_group_name_H-M   'P 1'
#
loop_
_entity.id
_entity.type
_entity.pdbx_description
1 polymer ?
#
loop_
_entity_poly.entity_id
_entity_poly.type
_entity_poly.pdbx_seq_one_letter_code
_entity_poly.pdbx_strand_id
1 'polypeptide(L)'
;MKRVIWIVLDSVGVGYLPDAAAFGDEGANTVGHIAEKMELRIPHMLSMGLGSLPGVNLSPSYGAGAYGRAMEKSAGKDTTTGHWEMAGVTVHQPFPLYPDGFPKDVMDAFEAAIGTKTLGNKPASGTTILDELGEEHMKTGYPIVYTSGDSVFQIACHEDIYPVDKLYEMCEIARKQLQGKHGVGRVIARPFVGTGKGHFTRTGRRRDFSLKPIAPSILDVLKEAGYETLGVGKIEDIFAHQGLTGSNHAAGNPACIDATVEYMKKDFNGLLFVNLVDFDSVYGHRRDVEGYGKALEYFDARLPEIQALMGDEDLLIITADHGCDPAFTGTDHTREYVPLLLWKKNMVGQHPIGTRETFADTAATIAEYFGLPERFGAKSYLKEIEAECEEEMRRIQRAADAVEQALGRADIAIVLGSGLGDFGNDLTNATELSYDHIPGFPHATVPGHAGKFIMGDLAGKRVLLMSGRFHSYEGHPMEDVVMPIRVMARLGVKKLILTNAAGGVNVDFCPGILMMITDFINLTGKNPLIGPNLDAFGPRFPDMTYAFDPALRELTKQAAREKDIDLQKGVYCWMNGPTYETPAEVRMARFLGADAVGMSTVPETIAAVHAGIKVLGISCITNMAAGIMREPINHEEVMEMGRKVRDEFAVLLTCVVGKM
;
A
#
# COMPACT_ATOMS: atom_id res chain seq x y z
N MET A 1 12.08 -7.63 11.08
CA MET A 1 11.78 -6.67 12.17
C MET A 1 10.69 -5.79 11.62
N LYS A 2 9.63 -5.56 12.38
CA LYS A 2 8.43 -4.89 11.89
C LYS A 2 8.39 -3.48 12.44
N ARG A 3 8.46 -2.48 11.56
CA ARG A 3 8.46 -1.06 11.97
C ARG A 3 7.29 -0.33 11.36
N VAL A 4 6.64 0.51 12.15
CA VAL A 4 5.73 1.53 11.64
C VAL A 4 6.40 2.88 11.83
N ILE A 5 6.54 3.64 10.75
CA ILE A 5 7.01 5.02 10.76
C ILE A 5 5.77 5.88 10.56
N TRP A 6 5.34 6.56 11.62
CA TRP A 6 4.11 7.34 11.63
C TRP A 6 4.43 8.82 11.80
N ILE A 7 4.20 9.60 10.75
CA ILE A 7 4.53 11.03 10.68
C ILE A 7 3.23 11.84 10.62
N VAL A 8 3.05 12.73 11.59
CA VAL A 8 1.98 13.71 11.64
C VAL A 8 2.51 15.04 11.15
N LEU A 9 1.94 15.53 10.05
CA LEU A 9 2.12 16.89 9.56
C LEU A 9 1.07 17.74 10.30
N ASP A 10 1.46 18.29 11.44
CA ASP A 10 0.56 18.99 12.37
C ASP A 10 -0.27 20.05 11.62
N SER A 11 -1.60 20.01 11.75
CA SER A 11 -2.55 20.91 11.07
C SER A 11 -2.70 20.85 9.54
N VAL A 12 -2.12 19.87 8.83
CA VAL A 12 -2.24 19.77 7.36
C VAL A 12 -3.58 19.17 6.92
N GLY A 13 -4.66 19.95 7.06
CA GLY A 13 -6.02 19.58 6.67
C GLY A 13 -6.26 19.52 5.16
N VAL A 14 -7.25 18.72 4.74
CA VAL A 14 -7.64 18.54 3.32
C VAL A 14 -9.11 18.88 3.06
N GLY A 15 -9.63 19.90 3.76
CA GLY A 15 -10.99 20.41 3.60
C GLY A 15 -11.87 20.18 4.83
N TYR A 16 -12.81 21.09 5.06
CA TYR A 16 -13.68 21.11 6.23
C TYR A 16 -14.53 19.83 6.42
N LEU A 17 -14.75 19.46 7.69
CA LEU A 17 -15.63 18.35 8.08
C LEU A 17 -17.12 18.74 7.98
N PRO A 18 -18.04 17.76 7.93
CA PRO A 18 -19.47 18.03 7.93
C PRO A 18 -19.97 18.83 9.16
N ASP A 19 -19.27 18.76 10.29
CA ASP A 19 -19.59 19.47 11.53
C ASP A 19 -18.86 20.83 11.67
N ALA A 20 -18.08 21.25 10.66
CA ALA A 20 -17.24 22.45 10.73
C ALA A 20 -18.02 23.75 11.01
N ALA A 21 -19.29 23.84 10.59
CA ALA A 21 -20.15 24.99 10.88
C ALA A 21 -20.35 25.22 12.39
N ALA A 22 -20.34 24.15 13.22
CA ALA A 22 -20.44 24.27 14.67
C ALA A 22 -19.17 24.90 15.30
N PHE A 23 -18.05 24.87 14.58
CA PHE A 23 -16.77 25.46 14.97
C PHE A 23 -16.49 26.80 14.28
N GLY A 24 -17.38 27.25 13.38
CA GLY A 24 -17.18 28.44 12.56
C GLY A 24 -16.21 28.24 11.39
N ASP A 25 -15.92 27.00 11.01
CA ASP A 25 -14.86 26.62 10.07
C ASP A 25 -15.41 26.15 8.71
N GLU A 26 -16.68 26.41 8.40
CA GLU A 26 -17.26 26.05 7.11
C GLU A 26 -16.50 26.75 5.97
N GLY A 27 -16.06 25.95 4.99
CA GLY A 27 -15.25 26.44 3.86
C GLY A 27 -13.74 26.43 4.10
N ALA A 28 -13.25 26.09 5.29
CA ALA A 28 -11.82 25.90 5.52
C ALA A 28 -11.26 24.76 4.66
N ASN A 29 -10.06 24.97 4.11
CA ASN A 29 -9.37 23.98 3.29
C ASN A 29 -7.86 24.26 3.25
N THR A 30 -7.12 23.71 4.22
CA THR A 30 -5.70 24.04 4.43
C THR A 30 -4.86 23.78 3.17
N VAL A 31 -4.75 22.53 2.71
CA VAL A 31 -3.94 22.20 1.52
C VAL A 31 -4.52 22.83 0.26
N GLY A 32 -5.85 22.80 0.09
CA GLY A 32 -6.50 23.33 -1.11
C GLY A 32 -6.30 24.83 -1.29
N HIS A 33 -6.43 25.63 -0.23
CA HIS A 33 -6.18 27.08 -0.33
C HIS A 33 -4.70 27.41 -0.47
N ILE A 34 -3.77 26.62 0.09
CA ILE A 34 -2.34 26.79 -0.20
C ILE A 34 -2.10 26.55 -1.70
N ALA A 35 -2.62 25.46 -2.27
CA ALA A 35 -2.49 25.13 -3.69
C ALA A 35 -3.14 26.16 -4.63
N GLU A 36 -4.18 26.86 -4.20
CA GLU A 36 -4.80 27.96 -4.96
C GLU A 36 -3.96 29.25 -4.96
N LYS A 37 -3.19 29.48 -3.90
CA LYS A 37 -2.44 30.73 -3.69
C LYS A 37 -1.00 30.64 -4.16
N MET A 38 -0.44 29.44 -4.31
CA MET A 38 0.91 29.23 -4.84
C MET A 38 1.04 27.91 -5.60
N GLU A 39 2.02 27.85 -6.51
CA GLU A 39 2.40 26.61 -7.19
C GLU A 39 3.08 25.65 -6.19
N LEU A 40 2.31 24.77 -5.57
CA LEU A 40 2.79 23.83 -4.56
C LEU A 40 3.46 22.61 -5.21
N ARG A 41 4.77 22.43 -4.98
CA ARG A 41 5.56 21.33 -5.57
C ARG A 41 5.81 20.20 -4.58
N ILE A 42 4.87 19.27 -4.53
CA ILE A 42 4.91 18.10 -3.64
C ILE A 42 4.78 16.75 -4.39
N PRO A 43 5.64 16.48 -5.39
CA PRO A 43 5.51 15.32 -6.27
C PRO A 43 5.47 13.97 -5.54
N HIS A 44 6.14 13.83 -4.40
CA HIS A 44 6.25 12.54 -3.71
C HIS A 44 4.95 12.19 -2.97
N MET A 45 4.36 13.12 -2.22
CA MET A 45 3.04 12.95 -1.61
C MET A 45 1.94 12.81 -2.68
N LEU A 46 2.05 13.51 -3.82
CA LEU A 46 1.14 13.31 -4.95
C LEU A 46 1.25 11.89 -5.53
N SER A 47 2.46 11.33 -5.64
CA SER A 47 2.69 9.96 -6.11
C SER A 47 2.12 8.89 -5.15
N MET A 48 1.95 9.23 -3.87
CA MET A 48 1.29 8.39 -2.86
C MET A 48 -0.24 8.50 -2.88
N GLY A 49 -0.80 9.44 -3.64
CA GLY A 49 -2.25 9.59 -3.86
C GLY A 49 -2.89 10.84 -3.27
N LEU A 50 -2.12 11.79 -2.70
CA LEU A 50 -2.68 13.01 -2.11
C LEU A 50 -3.55 13.81 -3.08
N GLY A 51 -3.11 13.97 -4.33
CA GLY A 51 -3.85 14.71 -5.37
C GLY A 51 -5.18 14.07 -5.78
N SER A 52 -5.41 12.81 -5.40
CA SER A 52 -6.67 12.09 -5.64
C SER A 52 -7.70 12.33 -4.53
N LEU A 53 -7.34 13.03 -3.45
CA LEU A 53 -8.25 13.35 -2.35
C LEU A 53 -9.15 14.55 -2.69
N PRO A 54 -10.46 14.50 -2.35
CA PRO A 54 -11.31 15.67 -2.47
C PRO A 54 -10.81 16.79 -1.54
N GLY A 55 -10.71 18.01 -2.07
CA GLY A 55 -10.28 19.20 -1.33
C GLY A 55 -8.83 19.63 -1.57
N VAL A 56 -7.94 18.75 -2.04
CA VAL A 56 -6.51 19.07 -2.20
C VAL A 56 -6.22 20.04 -3.36
N ASN A 57 -7.14 20.20 -4.32
CA ASN A 57 -7.06 21.13 -5.46
C ASN A 57 -5.76 21.03 -6.29
N LEU A 58 -5.10 19.86 -6.28
CA LEU A 58 -3.95 19.53 -7.13
C LEU A 58 -4.33 18.37 -8.07
N SER A 59 -3.61 18.27 -9.20
CA SER A 59 -3.83 17.17 -10.13
C SER A 59 -3.34 15.84 -9.55
N PRO A 60 -4.08 14.73 -9.73
CA PRO A 60 -3.59 13.40 -9.40
C PRO A 60 -2.27 13.08 -10.11
N SER A 61 -1.41 12.31 -9.45
CA SER A 61 -0.19 11.75 -10.03
C SER A 61 -0.25 10.23 -9.94
N TYR A 62 0.40 9.54 -10.86
CA TYR A 62 0.54 8.08 -10.80
C TYR A 62 1.78 7.71 -9.98
N GLY A 63 1.64 6.73 -9.09
CA GLY A 63 2.74 6.27 -8.26
C GLY A 63 2.35 5.03 -7.46
N ALA A 64 2.97 4.88 -6.29
CA ALA A 64 2.71 3.79 -5.36
C ALA A 64 2.32 4.34 -4.00
N GLY A 65 1.23 3.85 -3.42
CA GLY A 65 0.76 4.26 -2.11
C GLY A 65 -0.69 3.88 -1.86
N ALA A 66 -1.11 3.82 -0.60
CA ALA A 66 -2.52 3.78 -0.26
C ALA A 66 -2.95 5.16 0.25
N TYR A 67 -4.13 5.62 -0.15
CA TYR A 67 -4.56 6.98 0.11
C TYR A 67 -6.03 7.10 0.49
N GLY A 68 -6.31 7.99 1.43
CA GLY A 68 -7.65 8.33 1.89
C GLY A 68 -7.63 9.59 2.75
N ARG A 69 -8.72 9.83 3.45
CA ARG A 69 -8.82 10.91 4.45
C ARG A 69 -9.63 10.43 5.64
N ALA A 70 -9.41 10.99 6.82
CA ALA A 70 -10.12 10.62 8.03
C ALA A 70 -10.92 11.78 8.60
N MET A 71 -12.02 11.44 9.27
CA MET A 71 -12.86 12.37 10.03
C MET A 71 -12.45 12.38 11.49
N GLU A 72 -12.47 13.55 12.13
CA GLU A 72 -12.33 13.64 13.58
C GLU A 72 -13.70 13.37 14.23
N LYS A 73 -13.75 12.41 15.15
CA LYS A 73 -14.98 12.04 15.89
C LYS A 73 -15.08 12.73 17.25
N SER A 74 -13.95 13.13 17.80
CA SER A 74 -13.83 13.78 19.10
C SER A 74 -14.37 15.20 19.05
N ALA A 75 -14.80 15.71 20.20
CA ALA A 75 -15.56 16.96 20.29
C ALA A 75 -14.70 18.24 20.25
N GLY A 76 -13.38 18.12 20.25
CA GLY A 76 -12.43 19.23 20.11
C GLY A 76 -11.68 19.16 18.78
N LYS A 77 -11.00 20.25 18.41
CA LYS A 77 -10.16 20.40 17.20
C LYS A 77 -8.71 20.78 17.54
N ASP A 78 -8.30 20.54 18.78
CA ASP A 78 -6.95 20.85 19.27
C ASP A 78 -6.00 19.67 19.06
N THR A 79 -4.70 19.96 19.02
CA THR A 79 -3.63 18.98 18.80
C THR A 79 -3.73 17.75 19.71
N THR A 80 -4.10 17.93 20.98
CA THR A 80 -4.16 16.82 21.95
C THR A 80 -5.31 15.89 21.61
N THR A 81 -6.48 16.45 21.28
CA THR A 81 -7.66 15.70 20.88
C THR A 81 -7.39 14.87 19.61
N GLY A 82 -6.87 15.48 18.55
CA GLY A 82 -6.59 14.79 17.30
C GLY A 82 -5.57 13.67 17.44
N HIS A 83 -4.45 13.93 18.14
CA HIS A 83 -3.42 12.92 18.40
C HIS A 83 -3.93 11.77 19.28
N TRP A 84 -4.73 12.07 20.30
CA TRP A 84 -5.31 11.03 21.16
C TRP A 84 -6.28 10.16 20.37
N GLU A 85 -7.15 10.75 19.56
CA GLU A 85 -8.09 10.00 18.75
C GLU A 85 -7.38 9.08 17.75
N MET A 86 -6.39 9.60 17.01
CA MET A 86 -5.65 8.78 16.05
C MET A 86 -4.93 7.61 16.72
N ALA A 87 -4.50 7.80 17.98
CA ALA A 87 -3.90 6.78 18.82
C ALA A 87 -4.92 5.88 19.55
N GLY A 88 -6.22 6.02 19.26
CA GLY A 88 -7.29 5.13 19.74
C GLY A 88 -8.07 5.63 20.97
N VAL A 89 -7.90 6.89 21.37
CA VAL A 89 -8.53 7.50 22.55
C VAL A 89 -9.48 8.63 22.11
N THR A 90 -10.78 8.33 22.03
CA THR A 90 -11.80 9.33 21.66
C THR A 90 -12.12 10.27 22.83
N VAL A 91 -12.14 11.57 22.55
CA VAL A 91 -12.45 12.62 23.54
C VAL A 91 -13.88 13.14 23.30
N HIS A 92 -14.80 12.80 24.18
CA HIS A 92 -16.22 13.17 24.03
C HIS A 92 -16.56 14.58 24.52
N GLN A 93 -15.70 15.20 25.32
CA GLN A 93 -15.87 16.58 25.79
C GLN A 93 -14.61 17.38 25.43
N PRO A 94 -14.74 18.52 24.73
CA PRO A 94 -13.58 19.31 24.36
C PRO A 94 -12.86 19.82 25.60
N PHE A 95 -11.56 20.07 25.49
CA PHE A 95 -10.82 20.73 26.56
C PHE A 95 -11.37 22.14 26.83
N PRO A 96 -11.51 22.54 28.11
CA PRO A 96 -12.13 23.82 28.45
C PRO A 96 -11.25 24.99 28.02
N LEU A 97 -11.87 26.00 27.40
CA LEU A 97 -11.26 27.30 27.13
C LEU A 97 -11.71 28.33 28.17
N TYR A 98 -10.94 29.42 28.31
CA TYR A 98 -11.16 30.44 29.34
C TYR A 98 -11.00 31.87 28.77
N PRO A 99 -11.85 32.29 27.81
CA PRO A 99 -11.74 33.61 27.17
C PRO A 99 -11.92 34.79 28.14
N ASP A 100 -12.57 34.57 29.28
CA ASP A 100 -12.76 35.57 30.33
C ASP A 100 -11.88 35.31 31.57
N GLY A 101 -10.88 34.43 31.44
CA GLY A 101 -10.07 33.95 32.56
C GLY A 101 -10.67 32.74 33.28
N PHE A 102 -9.92 32.17 34.21
CA PHE A 102 -10.34 31.03 35.00
C PHE A 102 -11.38 31.44 36.06
N PRO A 103 -12.39 30.59 36.32
CA PRO A 103 -13.40 30.82 37.35
C PRO A 103 -12.79 31.06 38.73
N LYS A 104 -13.51 31.82 39.56
CA LYS A 104 -13.07 32.20 40.90
C LYS A 104 -12.77 30.98 41.78
N ASP A 105 -13.59 29.92 41.69
CA ASP A 105 -13.39 28.68 42.45
C ASP A 105 -12.10 27.96 42.06
N VAL A 106 -11.72 27.97 40.78
CA VAL A 106 -10.44 27.44 40.30
C VAL A 106 -9.27 28.26 40.85
N MET A 107 -9.35 29.60 40.73
CA MET A 107 -8.27 30.48 41.18
C MET A 107 -8.10 30.49 42.70
N ASP A 108 -9.20 30.52 43.46
CA ASP A 108 -9.17 30.46 44.93
C ASP A 108 -8.53 29.16 45.42
N ALA A 109 -8.88 28.02 44.80
CA ALA A 109 -8.32 26.72 45.15
C ALA A 109 -6.82 26.63 44.81
N PHE A 110 -6.41 27.23 43.69
CA PHE A 110 -5.01 27.30 43.30
C PHE A 110 -4.20 28.18 44.26
N GLU A 111 -4.66 29.42 44.52
CA GLU A 111 -4.04 30.34 45.48
C GLU A 111 -3.89 29.74 46.88
N ALA A 112 -4.95 29.07 47.36
CA ALA A 112 -4.92 28.39 48.66
C ALA A 112 -3.86 27.29 48.71
N ALA A 113 -3.67 26.54 47.62
CA ALA A 113 -2.71 25.45 47.55
C ALA A 113 -1.25 25.91 47.40
N ILE A 114 -1.01 27.01 46.69
CA ILE A 114 0.35 27.59 46.57
C ILE A 114 0.70 28.52 47.74
N GLY A 115 -0.27 28.88 48.58
CA GLY A 115 -0.06 29.71 49.78
C GLY A 115 0.20 31.20 49.48
N THR A 116 -0.16 31.68 48.28
CA THR A 116 0.02 33.08 47.87
C THR A 116 -1.07 33.51 46.89
N LYS A 117 -1.26 34.83 46.73
CA LYS A 117 -2.14 35.41 45.71
C LYS A 117 -1.50 35.37 44.32
N THR A 118 -2.34 35.54 43.31
CA THR A 118 -1.97 35.56 41.88
C THR A 118 -2.33 36.89 41.21
N LEU A 119 -1.68 37.16 40.08
CA LEU A 119 -1.96 38.30 39.20
C LEU A 119 -2.49 37.83 37.84
N GLY A 120 -3.24 38.68 37.13
CA GLY A 120 -3.64 38.46 35.74
C GLY A 120 -5.00 37.81 35.56
N ASN A 121 -5.03 36.47 35.56
CA ASN A 121 -6.19 35.63 35.27
C ASN A 121 -7.01 36.07 34.03
N LYS A 122 -6.34 36.18 32.87
CA LYS A 122 -6.97 36.58 31.61
C LYS A 122 -6.23 36.00 30.39
N PRO A 123 -6.83 35.96 29.20
CA PRO A 123 -6.09 35.66 27.98
C PRO A 123 -5.09 36.77 27.66
N ALA A 124 -3.84 36.39 27.37
CA ALA A 124 -2.81 37.34 26.95
C ALA A 124 -1.66 36.64 26.24
N SER A 125 -0.95 37.39 25.38
CA SER A 125 0.36 36.93 24.91
C SER A 125 1.36 36.95 26.06
N GLY A 126 2.34 36.04 26.02
CA GLY A 126 3.39 35.99 27.02
C GLY A 126 4.23 37.27 27.11
N THR A 127 4.38 38.03 26.03
CA THR A 127 5.09 39.32 26.06
C THR A 127 4.22 40.40 26.71
N THR A 128 2.96 40.49 26.29
CA THR A 128 2.01 41.49 26.81
C THR A 128 1.79 41.34 28.31
N ILE A 129 1.59 40.11 28.81
CA ILE A 129 1.32 39.89 30.23
C ILE A 129 2.53 40.22 31.12
N LEU A 130 3.74 40.01 30.61
CA LEU A 130 4.97 40.36 31.33
C LEU A 130 5.20 41.88 31.35
N ASP A 131 4.95 42.57 30.24
CA ASP A 131 5.03 44.04 30.21
C ASP A 131 3.97 44.72 31.08
N GLU A 132 2.83 44.07 31.27
CA GLU A 132 1.75 44.57 32.11
C GLU A 132 1.97 44.29 33.59
N LEU A 133 2.36 43.06 33.96
CA LEU A 133 2.33 42.57 35.34
C LEU A 133 3.69 42.17 35.91
N GLY A 134 4.76 42.17 35.10
CA GLY A 134 6.09 41.70 35.50
C GLY A 134 6.69 42.53 36.64
N GLU A 135 6.56 43.86 36.60
CA GLU A 135 7.04 44.72 37.69
C GLU A 135 6.23 44.53 38.98
N GLU A 136 4.92 44.32 38.87
CA GLU A 136 4.06 44.08 40.03
C GLU A 136 4.35 42.72 40.66
N HIS A 137 4.60 41.71 39.83
CA HIS A 137 5.11 40.41 40.27
C HIS A 137 6.43 40.55 41.04
N MET A 138 7.39 41.32 40.53
CA MET A 138 8.67 41.53 41.22
C MET A 138 8.52 42.27 42.55
N LYS A 139 7.53 43.17 42.70
CA LYS A 139 7.25 43.90 43.94
C LYS A 139 6.52 43.07 44.99
N THR A 140 5.52 42.29 44.56
CA THR A 140 4.60 41.58 45.45
C THR A 140 5.00 40.13 45.72
N GLY A 141 5.73 39.51 44.79
CA GLY A 141 5.98 38.08 44.78
C GLY A 141 4.77 37.24 44.35
N TYR A 142 3.70 37.82 43.80
CA TYR A 142 2.53 37.07 43.36
C TYR A 142 2.72 36.49 41.95
N PRO A 143 2.65 35.16 41.74
CA PRO A 143 2.77 34.55 40.43
C PRO A 143 1.74 35.11 39.43
N ILE A 144 2.15 35.28 38.18
CA ILE A 144 1.26 35.75 37.11
C ILE A 144 0.60 34.52 36.49
N VAL A 145 -0.72 34.43 36.57
CA VAL A 145 -1.51 33.38 35.92
C VAL A 145 -2.21 33.97 34.70
N TYR A 146 -2.14 33.27 33.57
CA TYR A 146 -2.81 33.69 32.34
C TYR A 146 -3.13 32.50 31.42
N THR A 147 -3.94 32.75 30.40
CA THR A 147 -4.33 31.74 29.38
C THR A 147 -4.15 32.30 27.95
N SER A 148 -4.51 31.54 26.94
CA SER A 148 -4.47 31.91 25.52
C SER A 148 -5.75 31.47 24.79
N GLY A 149 -5.73 31.46 23.45
CA GLY A 149 -6.77 30.84 22.63
C GLY A 149 -6.88 29.33 22.88
N ASP A 150 -5.76 28.68 23.17
CA ASP A 150 -5.71 27.25 23.52
C ASP A 150 -6.15 26.94 24.95
N SER A 151 -6.48 25.67 25.19
CA SER A 151 -6.75 25.14 26.54
C SER A 151 -5.47 24.98 27.37
N VAL A 152 -4.97 26.09 27.93
CA VAL A 152 -3.74 26.11 28.73
C VAL A 152 -3.86 26.96 30.00
N PHE A 153 -3.17 26.55 31.06
CA PHE A 153 -2.99 27.34 32.30
C PHE A 153 -1.52 27.71 32.44
N GLN A 154 -1.16 28.98 32.28
CA GLN A 154 0.23 29.43 32.25
C GLN A 154 0.57 30.17 33.54
N ILE A 155 1.72 29.85 34.12
CA ILE A 155 2.24 30.50 35.34
C ILE A 155 3.58 31.13 35.00
N ALA A 156 3.67 32.46 35.12
CA ALA A 156 4.92 33.19 34.92
C ALA A 156 5.46 33.74 36.24
N CYS A 157 6.74 33.48 36.48
CA CYS A 157 7.49 33.99 37.62
C CYS A 157 8.88 34.47 37.18
N HIS A 158 9.33 35.58 37.77
CA HIS A 158 10.67 36.08 37.61
C HIS A 158 11.64 35.17 38.37
N GLU A 159 12.73 34.75 37.74
CA GLU A 159 13.62 33.72 38.29
C GLU A 159 14.37 34.17 39.57
N ASP A 160 14.57 35.48 39.75
CA ASP A 160 15.14 36.03 41.00
C ASP A 160 14.14 36.07 42.17
N ILE A 161 12.84 35.93 41.89
CA ILE A 161 11.76 35.94 42.90
C ILE A 161 11.40 34.51 43.29
N TYR A 162 11.19 33.65 42.28
CA TYR A 162 10.97 32.23 42.47
C TYR A 162 12.05 31.43 41.75
N PRO A 163 12.80 30.57 42.48
CA PRO A 163 13.58 29.53 41.84
C PRO A 163 12.68 28.70 40.92
N VAL A 164 13.21 28.29 39.77
CA VAL A 164 12.43 27.60 38.73
C VAL A 164 11.76 26.32 39.24
N ASP A 165 12.40 25.60 40.16
CA ASP A 165 11.83 24.39 40.76
C ASP A 165 10.55 24.67 41.54
N LYS A 166 10.44 25.86 42.15
CA LYS A 166 9.24 26.25 42.88
C LYS A 166 8.11 26.65 41.93
N LEU A 167 8.44 27.25 40.79
CA LEU A 167 7.49 27.44 39.69
C LEU A 167 6.99 26.09 39.15
N TYR A 168 7.87 25.10 38.98
CA TYR A 168 7.47 23.75 38.56
C TYR A 168 6.53 23.09 39.57
N GLU A 169 6.80 23.21 40.87
CA GLU A 169 5.90 22.71 41.91
C GLU A 169 4.50 23.37 41.84
N MET A 170 4.44 24.69 41.62
CA MET A 170 3.15 25.38 41.40
C MET A 170 2.42 24.83 40.17
N CYS A 171 3.13 24.57 39.08
CA CYS A 171 2.55 23.95 37.89
C CYS A 171 2.04 22.52 38.16
N GLU A 172 2.75 21.72 38.94
CA GLU A 172 2.30 20.38 39.34
C GLU A 172 1.04 20.43 40.23
N ILE A 173 0.97 21.40 41.15
CA ILE A 173 -0.22 21.66 41.96
C ILE A 173 -1.40 22.02 41.06
N ALA A 174 -1.23 23.01 40.18
CA ALA A 174 -2.26 23.38 39.20
C ALA A 174 -2.69 22.18 38.36
N ARG A 175 -1.75 21.35 37.88
CA ARG A 175 -2.07 20.19 37.06
C ARG A 175 -2.91 19.14 37.80
N LYS A 176 -2.65 18.92 39.09
CA LYS A 176 -3.44 18.01 39.95
C LYS A 176 -4.86 18.54 40.19
N GLN A 177 -5.04 19.87 40.25
CA GLN A 177 -6.34 20.50 40.46
C GLN A 177 -7.17 20.61 39.16
N LEU A 178 -6.51 20.96 38.05
CA LEU A 178 -7.12 21.14 36.74
C LEU A 178 -7.36 19.76 36.12
N GLN A 179 -8.45 19.12 36.54
CA GLN A 179 -8.91 17.81 36.09
C GLN A 179 -10.42 17.87 35.78
N GLY A 180 -10.94 16.85 35.10
CA GLY A 180 -12.37 16.77 34.77
C GLY A 180 -12.85 18.03 34.02
N LYS A 181 -13.91 18.69 34.53
CA LYS A 181 -14.50 19.89 33.92
C LYS A 181 -13.53 21.07 33.74
N HIS A 182 -12.44 21.11 34.53
CA HIS A 182 -11.40 22.14 34.44
C HIS A 182 -10.07 21.60 33.91
N GLY A 183 -10.07 20.39 33.35
CA GLY A 183 -8.89 19.74 32.82
C GLY A 183 -8.38 20.40 31.54
N VAL A 184 -7.62 21.49 31.66
CA VAL A 184 -6.94 22.09 30.51
C VAL A 184 -5.96 21.12 29.88
N GLY A 185 -5.68 21.23 28.58
CA GLY A 185 -4.71 20.36 27.90
C GLY A 185 -3.32 20.42 28.54
N ARG A 186 -2.80 21.63 28.83
CA ARG A 186 -1.47 21.82 29.42
C ARG A 186 -1.43 22.87 30.52
N VAL A 187 -0.66 22.62 31.57
CA VAL A 187 -0.18 23.65 32.50
C VAL A 187 1.26 24.00 32.11
N ILE A 188 1.60 25.28 32.00
CA ILE A 188 2.89 25.71 31.44
C ILE A 188 3.63 26.63 32.41
N ALA A 189 4.85 26.24 32.78
CA ALA A 189 5.81 27.08 33.48
C ALA A 189 6.45 28.08 32.51
N ARG A 190 6.35 29.37 32.83
CA ARG A 190 6.86 30.49 32.04
C ARG A 190 7.85 31.34 32.85
N PRO A 191 9.03 30.80 33.17
CA PRO A 191 10.05 31.58 33.85
C PRO A 191 10.52 32.74 32.96
N PHE A 192 10.83 33.88 33.58
CA PHE A 192 11.34 35.05 32.89
C PHE A 192 12.41 35.78 33.71
N VAL A 193 13.20 36.60 33.02
CA VAL A 193 14.23 37.48 33.59
C VAL A 193 14.06 38.89 33.03
N GLY A 194 14.68 39.88 33.65
CA GLY A 194 14.72 41.25 33.16
C GLY A 194 14.57 42.25 34.29
N THR A 195 14.85 43.52 34.02
CA THR A 195 14.91 44.55 35.07
C THR A 195 13.65 45.41 35.18
N GLY A 196 12.72 45.29 34.24
CA GLY A 196 11.51 46.11 34.20
C GLY A 196 10.77 46.01 32.87
N LYS A 197 9.68 46.76 32.76
CA LYS A 197 8.82 46.79 31.57
C LYS A 197 9.62 47.06 30.29
N GLY A 198 9.32 46.32 29.22
CA GLY A 198 10.06 46.39 27.95
C GLY A 198 11.41 45.67 27.95
N HIS A 199 11.88 45.17 29.10
CA HIS A 199 13.13 44.43 29.24
C HIS A 199 12.94 43.00 29.77
N PHE A 200 11.70 42.54 29.94
CA PHE A 200 11.42 41.16 30.34
C PHE A 200 11.59 40.18 29.18
N THR A 201 12.28 39.07 29.44
CA THR A 201 12.54 38.00 28.48
C THR A 201 12.21 36.66 29.13
N ARG A 202 11.38 35.86 28.46
CA ARG A 202 11.11 34.47 28.88
C ARG A 202 12.35 33.61 28.69
N THR A 203 12.65 32.73 29.63
CA THR A 203 13.85 31.88 29.56
C THR A 203 13.56 30.55 28.85
N GLY A 204 14.63 29.84 28.48
CA GLY A 204 14.54 28.49 27.91
C GLY A 204 14.09 27.42 28.92
N ARG A 205 13.94 27.76 30.21
CA ARG A 205 13.52 26.83 31.28
C ARG A 205 12.00 26.61 31.34
N ARG A 206 11.30 26.86 30.22
CA ARG A 206 9.89 26.49 30.05
C ARG A 206 9.71 25.00 30.30
N ARG A 207 8.63 24.64 30.99
CA ARG A 207 8.22 23.25 31.15
C ARG A 207 6.71 23.13 31.03
N ASP A 208 6.26 22.13 30.29
CA ASP A 208 4.85 21.86 30.07
C ASP A 208 4.44 20.62 30.88
N PHE A 209 3.25 20.66 31.46
CA PHE A 209 2.66 19.61 32.27
C PHE A 209 1.32 19.24 31.64
N SER A 210 1.37 18.27 30.74
CA SER A 210 0.22 17.84 29.93
C SER A 210 -0.71 16.92 30.71
N LEU A 211 -1.97 16.90 30.27
CA LEU A 211 -2.90 15.87 30.71
C LEU A 211 -2.45 14.50 30.19
N LYS A 212 -2.68 13.45 30.97
CA LYS A 212 -2.45 12.07 30.50
C LYS A 212 -3.65 11.59 29.68
N PRO A 213 -3.43 10.76 28.64
CA PRO A 213 -4.52 10.08 27.94
C PRO A 213 -5.51 9.43 28.91
N ILE A 214 -6.81 9.66 28.68
CA ILE A 214 -7.88 9.18 29.56
C ILE A 214 -8.17 7.67 29.45
N ALA A 215 -7.58 7.02 28.45
CA ALA A 215 -7.64 5.58 28.22
C ALA A 215 -6.31 5.09 27.61
N PRO A 216 -6.00 3.79 27.64
CA PRO A 216 -4.83 3.24 26.98
C PRO A 216 -4.85 3.50 25.47
N SER A 217 -3.76 4.07 24.95
CA SER A 217 -3.59 4.31 23.51
C SER A 217 -2.86 3.15 22.81
N ILE A 218 -2.72 3.19 21.49
CA ILE A 218 -1.89 2.24 20.73
C ILE A 218 -0.43 2.21 21.22
N LEU A 219 0.08 3.31 21.77
CA LEU A 219 1.42 3.34 22.38
C LEU A 219 1.48 2.43 23.61
N ASP A 220 0.47 2.49 24.48
CA ASP A 220 0.37 1.62 25.65
C ASP A 220 0.26 0.15 25.22
N VAL A 221 -0.61 -0.14 24.23
CA VAL A 221 -0.85 -1.49 23.74
C VAL A 221 0.42 -2.11 23.12
N LEU A 222 1.16 -1.36 22.31
CA LEU A 222 2.41 -1.84 21.71
C LEU A 222 3.49 -2.07 22.77
N LYS A 223 3.64 -1.14 23.71
CA LYS A 223 4.61 -1.25 24.81
C LYS A 223 4.31 -2.46 25.70
N GLU A 224 3.04 -2.70 26.03
CA GLU A 224 2.60 -3.89 26.79
C GLU A 224 2.89 -5.19 26.04
N ALA A 225 2.79 -5.18 24.71
CA ALA A 225 3.13 -6.31 23.85
C ALA A 225 4.65 -6.49 23.63
N GLY A 226 5.50 -5.63 24.23
CA GLY A 226 6.95 -5.72 24.16
C GLY A 226 7.58 -5.05 22.94
N TYR A 227 6.82 -4.25 22.19
CA TYR A 227 7.34 -3.42 21.10
C TYR A 227 7.87 -2.08 21.61
N GLU A 228 8.82 -1.51 20.87
CA GLU A 228 9.32 -0.17 21.12
C GLU A 228 8.33 0.87 20.60
N THR A 229 8.19 1.97 21.34
CA THR A 229 7.31 3.10 21.01
C THR A 229 8.11 4.38 21.19
N LEU A 230 8.69 4.85 20.09
CA LEU A 230 9.64 5.94 20.04
C LEU A 230 8.93 7.22 19.58
N GLY A 231 9.07 8.31 20.34
CA GLY A 231 8.52 9.62 20.01
C GLY A 231 9.56 10.59 19.46
N VAL A 232 9.19 11.41 18.47
CA VAL A 232 10.01 12.53 17.97
C VAL A 232 9.20 13.82 18.00
N GLY A 233 9.84 14.90 18.44
CA GLY A 233 9.19 16.21 18.51
C GLY A 233 8.22 16.27 19.69
N LYS A 234 6.98 16.68 19.43
CA LYS A 234 5.98 16.94 20.48
C LYS A 234 5.23 15.71 21.01
N ILE A 235 5.51 14.52 20.49
CA ILE A 235 4.78 13.30 20.87
C ILE A 235 4.85 13.02 22.37
N GLU A 236 6.01 13.16 23.01
CA GLU A 236 6.10 12.89 24.45
C GLU A 236 5.29 13.88 25.31
N ASP A 237 5.23 15.14 24.88
CA ASP A 237 4.48 16.20 25.56
C ASP A 237 2.98 15.93 25.40
N ILE A 238 2.53 15.54 24.20
CA ILE A 238 1.13 15.26 23.87
C ILE A 238 0.59 14.05 24.65
N PHE A 239 1.42 13.03 24.84
CA PHE A 239 1.04 11.80 25.57
C PHE A 239 1.50 11.80 27.03
N ALA A 240 2.12 12.89 27.52
CA ALA A 240 2.67 12.98 28.88
C ALA A 240 3.56 11.77 29.25
N HIS A 241 4.42 11.36 28.31
CA HIS A 241 5.27 10.16 28.33
C HIS A 241 4.54 8.80 28.43
N GLN A 242 3.21 8.79 28.46
CA GLN A 242 2.44 7.56 28.54
C GLN A 242 2.62 6.72 27.27
N GLY A 243 2.78 5.41 27.44
CA GLY A 243 2.96 4.47 26.34
C GLY A 243 4.32 4.50 25.63
N LEU A 244 5.20 5.49 25.87
CA LEU A 244 6.49 5.60 25.18
C LEU A 244 7.60 4.77 25.85
N THR A 245 8.53 4.23 25.05
CA THR A 245 9.78 3.60 25.50
C THR A 245 11.00 4.49 25.30
N GLY A 246 10.93 5.48 24.40
CA GLY A 246 11.98 6.45 24.14
C GLY A 246 11.44 7.71 23.48
N SER A 247 12.18 8.82 23.58
CA SER A 247 11.78 10.10 22.98
C SER A 247 12.99 10.95 22.56
N ASN A 248 12.82 11.77 21.53
CA ASN A 248 13.81 12.76 21.08
C ASN A 248 13.15 14.15 21.04
N HIS A 249 13.71 15.08 21.83
CA HIS A 249 13.26 16.46 22.01
C HIS A 249 13.65 17.42 20.87
N ALA A 250 13.86 16.93 19.64
CA ALA A 250 14.15 17.76 18.49
C ALA A 250 13.04 18.82 18.31
N ALA A 251 13.45 20.03 17.93
CA ALA A 251 12.54 21.16 17.78
C ALA A 251 12.62 21.74 16.36
N GLY A 252 11.46 21.91 15.75
CA GLY A 252 11.32 22.34 14.36
C GLY A 252 11.34 21.17 13.37
N ASN A 253 10.62 21.32 12.26
CA ASN A 253 10.43 20.28 11.26
C ASN A 253 11.76 19.72 10.73
N PRO A 254 12.78 20.53 10.36
CA PRO A 254 14.06 20.00 9.89
C PRO A 254 14.74 19.07 10.91
N ALA A 255 14.80 19.47 12.19
CA ALA A 255 15.44 18.68 13.22
C ALA A 255 14.66 17.40 13.55
N CYS A 256 13.32 17.46 13.53
CA CYS A 256 12.48 16.27 13.70
C CYS A 256 12.61 15.28 12.55
N ILE A 257 12.69 15.75 11.30
CA ILE A 257 12.94 14.89 10.13
C ILE A 257 14.32 14.23 10.24
N ASP A 258 15.36 14.99 10.60
CA ASP A 258 16.70 14.45 10.80
C ASP A 258 16.72 13.41 11.94
N ALA A 259 16.05 13.69 13.06
CA ALA A 259 15.91 12.73 14.16
C ALA A 259 15.16 11.45 13.73
N THR A 260 14.16 11.58 12.87
CA THR A 260 13.41 10.45 12.30
C THR A 260 14.34 9.56 11.49
N VAL A 261 15.11 10.17 10.57
CA VAL A 261 16.13 9.48 9.76
C VAL A 261 17.17 8.78 10.66
N GLU A 262 17.64 9.42 11.72
CA GLU A 262 18.61 8.82 12.65
C GLU A 262 18.04 7.66 13.47
N TYR A 263 16.75 7.68 13.81
CA TYR A 263 16.09 6.51 14.41
C TYR A 263 15.93 5.38 13.39
N MET A 264 15.57 5.69 12.14
CA MET A 264 15.39 4.67 11.09
C MET A 264 16.69 3.96 10.70
N LYS A 265 17.86 4.59 10.93
CA LYS A 265 19.19 3.96 10.75
C LYS A 265 19.54 2.97 11.86
N LYS A 266 18.79 2.94 12.96
CA LYS A 266 19.00 2.01 14.08
C LYS A 266 18.04 0.83 13.96
N ASP A 267 18.45 -0.29 14.53
CA ASP A 267 17.58 -1.45 14.70
C ASP A 267 16.58 -1.16 15.83
N PHE A 268 15.30 -1.17 15.50
CA PHE A 268 14.21 -1.15 16.47
C PHE A 268 13.03 -1.95 15.92
N ASN A 269 12.16 -2.44 16.81
CA ASN A 269 10.97 -3.21 16.43
C ASN A 269 9.74 -2.63 17.13
N GLY A 270 8.86 -1.99 16.36
CA GLY A 270 7.71 -1.28 16.90
C GLY A 270 7.37 0.01 16.14
N LEU A 271 6.98 1.05 16.85
CA LEU A 271 6.46 2.29 16.30
C LEU A 271 7.42 3.46 16.53
N LEU A 272 7.73 4.19 15.45
CA LEU A 272 8.32 5.53 15.50
C LEU A 272 7.24 6.55 15.16
N PHE A 273 6.81 7.31 16.17
CA PHE A 273 5.76 8.31 16.07
C PHE A 273 6.37 9.72 16.08
N VAL A 274 6.08 10.51 15.06
CA VAL A 274 6.75 11.79 14.78
C VAL A 274 5.69 12.88 14.64
N ASN A 275 5.86 14.00 15.34
CA ASN A 275 5.08 15.21 15.08
C ASN A 275 5.94 16.33 14.47
N LEU A 276 5.50 16.87 13.33
CA LEU A 276 6.11 18.00 12.62
C LEU A 276 5.29 19.28 12.84
N VAL A 277 5.58 19.98 13.95
CA VAL A 277 4.74 21.05 14.52
C VAL A 277 4.85 22.42 13.84
N ASP A 278 5.82 22.67 12.95
CA ASP A 278 6.02 24.02 12.40
C ASP A 278 4.87 24.44 11.47
N PHE A 279 4.25 23.47 10.79
CA PHE A 279 3.07 23.66 9.95
C PHE A 279 1.98 24.44 10.69
N ASP A 280 1.66 24.02 11.92
CA ASP A 280 0.71 24.70 12.78
C ASP A 280 1.29 25.98 13.42
N SER A 281 2.34 25.81 14.22
CA SER A 281 2.81 26.83 15.17
C SER A 281 3.60 27.99 14.54
N VAL A 282 4.21 27.76 13.38
CA VAL A 282 5.01 28.77 12.65
C VAL A 282 4.21 29.36 11.50
N TYR A 283 3.35 28.58 10.82
CA TYR A 283 2.69 29.02 9.59
C TYR A 283 1.16 29.14 9.71
N GLY A 284 0.47 28.08 10.13
CA GLY A 284 -1.00 28.01 10.21
C GLY A 284 -1.61 29.13 11.07
N HIS A 285 -1.27 29.15 12.36
CA HIS A 285 -1.75 30.19 13.29
C HIS A 285 -1.36 31.62 12.87
N ARG A 286 -0.27 31.77 12.11
CA ARG A 286 0.22 33.06 11.61
C ARG A 286 -0.37 33.45 10.25
N ARG A 287 -1.20 32.58 9.66
CA ARG A 287 -1.83 32.77 8.35
C ARG A 287 -0.79 33.06 7.25
N ASP A 288 0.35 32.38 7.34
CA ASP A 288 1.46 32.49 6.38
C ASP A 288 1.37 31.40 5.31
N VAL A 289 0.60 31.66 4.26
CA VAL A 289 0.35 30.70 3.17
C VAL A 289 1.65 30.30 2.46
N GLU A 290 2.53 31.26 2.16
CA GLU A 290 3.77 30.99 1.41
C GLU A 290 4.77 30.21 2.27
N GLY A 291 4.91 30.57 3.55
CA GLY A 291 5.74 29.82 4.49
C GLY A 291 5.24 28.39 4.69
N TYR A 292 3.92 28.20 4.81
CA TYR A 292 3.30 26.88 4.94
C TYR A 292 3.60 26.02 3.71
N GLY A 293 3.34 26.53 2.50
CA GLY A 293 3.62 25.81 1.27
C GLY A 293 5.09 25.41 1.13
N LYS A 294 6.04 26.31 1.42
CA LYS A 294 7.47 25.99 1.41
C LYS A 294 7.85 24.92 2.43
N ALA A 295 7.21 24.89 3.59
CA ALA A 295 7.44 23.83 4.57
C ALA A 295 6.94 22.47 4.06
N LEU A 296 5.82 22.43 3.32
CA LEU A 296 5.30 21.20 2.70
C LEU A 296 6.25 20.71 1.61
N GLU A 297 6.75 21.61 0.76
CA GLU A 297 7.77 21.28 -0.25
C GLU A 297 9.07 20.75 0.38
N TYR A 298 9.48 21.33 1.52
CA TYR A 298 10.66 20.85 2.25
C TYR A 298 10.47 19.43 2.77
N PHE A 299 9.31 19.11 3.38
CA PHE A 299 9.02 17.75 3.83
C PHE A 299 8.95 16.76 2.64
N ASP A 300 8.25 17.14 1.57
CA ASP A 300 8.12 16.30 0.38
C ASP A 300 9.48 15.95 -0.23
N ALA A 301 10.40 16.91 -0.30
CA ALA A 301 11.76 16.71 -0.80
C ALA A 301 12.60 15.75 0.07
N ARG A 302 12.24 15.57 1.35
CA ARG A 302 12.89 14.62 2.28
C ARG A 302 12.25 13.22 2.26
N LEU A 303 11.07 13.08 1.69
CA LEU A 303 10.33 11.82 1.66
C LEU A 303 11.08 10.68 0.94
N PRO A 304 11.82 10.90 -0.18
CA PRO A 304 12.63 9.85 -0.80
C PRO A 304 13.73 9.28 0.11
N GLU A 305 14.32 10.12 0.98
CA GLU A 305 15.32 9.68 1.95
C GLU A 305 14.71 8.73 2.98
N ILE A 306 13.52 9.08 3.49
CA ILE A 306 12.75 8.23 4.41
C ILE A 306 12.38 6.91 3.74
N GLN A 307 11.83 6.96 2.52
CA GLN A 307 11.44 5.76 1.76
C GLN A 307 12.63 4.84 1.47
N ALA A 308 13.82 5.39 1.20
CA ALA A 308 15.02 4.59 0.94
C ALA A 308 15.52 3.81 2.18
N LEU A 309 15.16 4.26 3.39
CA LEU A 309 15.53 3.61 4.65
C LEU A 309 14.50 2.55 5.12
N MET A 310 13.41 2.38 4.39
CA MET A 310 12.37 1.41 4.71
C MET A 310 12.82 -0.02 4.35
N GLY A 311 12.58 -0.95 5.27
CA GLY A 311 12.70 -2.39 5.07
C GLY A 311 11.46 -2.98 4.39
N ASP A 312 11.52 -4.28 4.09
CA ASP A 312 10.44 -4.99 3.39
C ASP A 312 9.18 -5.19 4.27
N GLU A 313 9.36 -5.21 5.60
CA GLU A 313 8.29 -5.33 6.60
C GLU A 313 7.96 -4.01 7.29
N ASP A 314 8.29 -2.87 6.68
CA ASP A 314 7.98 -1.57 7.26
C ASP A 314 6.72 -0.95 6.63
N LEU A 315 6.03 -0.14 7.43
CA LEU A 315 4.88 0.65 7.00
C LEU A 315 5.11 2.12 7.32
N LEU A 316 5.03 2.98 6.30
CA LEU A 316 5.01 4.43 6.46
C LEU A 316 3.56 4.91 6.48
N ILE A 317 3.21 5.73 7.45
CA ILE A 317 1.92 6.41 7.57
C ILE A 317 2.17 7.90 7.70
N ILE A 318 1.61 8.70 6.80
CA ILE A 318 1.64 10.17 6.85
C ILE A 318 0.20 10.66 7.01
N THR A 319 -0.02 11.51 8.00
CA THR A 319 -1.34 12.09 8.29
C THR A 319 -1.22 13.48 8.91
N ALA A 320 -2.34 14.04 9.36
CA ALA A 320 -2.42 15.23 10.20
C ALA A 320 -3.36 14.94 11.39
N ASP A 321 -3.49 15.89 12.31
CA ASP A 321 -4.32 15.80 13.50
C ASP A 321 -5.50 16.77 13.52
N HIS A 322 -5.49 17.79 12.65
CA HIS A 322 -6.58 18.71 12.35
C HIS A 322 -6.22 19.56 11.11
N GLY A 323 -6.98 20.62 10.84
CA GLY A 323 -6.60 21.70 9.91
C GLY A 323 -6.11 22.94 10.65
N CYS A 324 -5.36 23.81 9.97
CA CYS A 324 -5.09 25.19 10.38
C CYS A 324 -4.86 26.04 9.14
N ASP A 325 -5.95 26.31 8.43
CA ASP A 325 -5.91 26.88 7.09
C ASP A 325 -5.31 28.30 7.08
N PRO A 326 -4.14 28.53 6.46
CA PRO A 326 -3.45 29.81 6.52
C PRO A 326 -4.16 30.90 5.70
N ALA A 327 -5.12 30.56 4.85
CA ALA A 327 -5.93 31.52 4.10
C ALA A 327 -7.30 31.79 4.75
N PHE A 328 -7.62 31.12 5.87
CA PHE A 328 -8.90 31.26 6.56
C PHE A 328 -8.91 32.45 7.53
N THR A 329 -10.11 32.81 7.98
CA THR A 329 -10.29 33.91 8.93
C THR A 329 -9.88 33.50 10.36
N GLY A 330 -9.70 34.49 11.25
CA GLY A 330 -9.25 34.23 12.62
C GLY A 330 -7.80 33.73 12.69
N THR A 331 -7.45 33.12 13.82
CA THR A 331 -6.10 32.57 14.07
C THR A 331 -6.15 31.19 14.74
N ASP A 332 -7.33 30.60 14.86
CA ASP A 332 -7.53 29.28 15.49
C ASP A 332 -7.39 28.16 14.45
N HIS A 333 -7.30 26.92 14.92
CA HIS A 333 -7.37 25.71 14.10
C HIS A 333 -8.68 25.65 13.31
N THR A 334 -8.71 24.83 12.26
CA THR A 334 -9.88 24.59 11.43
C THR A 334 -10.31 23.12 11.48
N ARG A 335 -11.62 22.90 11.63
CA ARG A 335 -12.23 21.57 11.71
C ARG A 335 -12.27 20.88 10.34
N GLU A 336 -11.22 20.14 10.01
CA GLU A 336 -10.98 19.56 8.68
C GLU A 336 -10.75 18.04 8.69
N TYR A 337 -11.00 17.40 7.55
CA TYR A 337 -10.49 16.07 7.26
C TYR A 337 -8.96 16.11 7.27
N VAL A 338 -8.33 15.02 7.71
CA VAL A 338 -6.87 14.85 7.62
C VAL A 338 -6.52 13.83 6.53
N PRO A 339 -5.43 14.02 5.77
CA PRO A 339 -5.02 13.04 4.78
C PRO A 339 -4.54 11.77 5.47
N LEU A 340 -4.70 10.63 4.79
CA LEU A 340 -4.04 9.38 5.14
C LEU A 340 -3.27 8.93 3.90
N LEU A 341 -1.94 8.98 3.97
CA LEU A 341 -1.06 8.46 2.93
C LEU A 341 -0.21 7.34 3.53
N LEU A 342 -0.24 6.18 2.89
CA LEU A 342 0.47 5.00 3.35
C LEU A 342 1.38 4.48 2.26
N TRP A 343 2.52 3.94 2.67
CA TRP A 343 3.51 3.42 1.74
C TRP A 343 4.26 2.24 2.36
N LYS A 344 4.52 1.23 1.54
CA LYS A 344 5.40 0.10 1.87
C LYS A 344 6.40 -0.07 0.73
N LYS A 345 7.55 -0.64 1.05
CA LYS A 345 8.50 -1.05 0.03
C LYS A 345 7.85 -2.12 -0.86
N ASN A 346 8.07 -2.01 -2.18
CA ASN A 346 7.47 -2.86 -3.22
C ASN A 346 5.93 -2.74 -3.37
N MET A 347 5.29 -1.75 -2.75
CA MET A 347 3.91 -1.40 -3.07
C MET A 347 3.83 -0.97 -4.54
N VAL A 348 2.78 -1.39 -5.26
CA VAL A 348 2.59 -1.05 -6.68
C VAL A 348 1.20 -0.53 -6.90
N GLY A 349 1.10 0.61 -7.59
CA GLY A 349 -0.18 1.26 -7.84
C GLY A 349 -0.67 2.06 -6.63
N GLN A 350 -1.75 2.78 -6.86
CA GLN A 350 -2.41 3.57 -5.83
C GLN A 350 -3.68 2.88 -5.36
N HIS A 351 -3.79 2.62 -4.06
CA HIS A 351 -4.90 1.91 -3.46
C HIS A 351 -5.79 2.89 -2.65
N PRO A 352 -7.02 3.20 -3.11
CA PRO A 352 -7.91 4.06 -2.35
C PRO A 352 -8.45 3.34 -1.11
N ILE A 353 -8.21 3.90 0.08
CA ILE A 353 -8.78 3.41 1.36
C ILE A 353 -10.05 4.18 1.78
N GLY A 354 -10.50 5.12 0.96
CA GLY A 354 -11.74 5.87 1.13
C GLY A 354 -11.69 6.96 2.21
N THR A 355 -12.88 7.40 2.65
CA THR A 355 -13.03 8.31 3.80
C THR A 355 -13.28 7.49 5.06
N ARG A 356 -12.43 7.66 6.08
CA ARG A 356 -12.52 6.98 7.37
C ARG A 356 -13.39 7.77 8.34
N GLU A 357 -14.19 7.07 9.13
CA GLU A 357 -15.20 7.68 10.04
C GLU A 357 -14.58 8.23 11.34
N THR A 358 -13.32 7.89 11.64
CA THR A 358 -12.59 8.34 12.82
C THR A 358 -11.08 8.29 12.57
N PHE A 359 -10.31 9.14 13.23
CA PHE A 359 -8.85 9.04 13.19
C PHE A 359 -8.35 7.72 13.81
N ALA A 360 -9.10 7.15 14.75
CA ALA A 360 -8.77 5.93 15.48
C ALA A 360 -8.61 4.68 14.58
N ASP A 361 -9.09 4.74 13.34
CA ASP A 361 -8.85 3.70 12.33
C ASP A 361 -7.34 3.50 12.07
N THR A 362 -6.52 4.53 12.30
CA THR A 362 -5.04 4.43 12.22
C THR A 362 -4.49 3.54 13.34
N ALA A 363 -4.89 3.75 14.59
CA ALA A 363 -4.53 2.88 15.70
C ALA A 363 -5.02 1.44 15.52
N ALA A 364 -6.23 1.24 15.01
CA ALA A 364 -6.73 -0.09 14.67
C ALA A 364 -5.88 -0.77 13.60
N THR A 365 -5.45 -0.03 12.58
CA THR A 365 -4.55 -0.52 11.52
C THR A 365 -3.17 -0.88 12.04
N ILE A 366 -2.58 -0.05 12.91
CA ILE A 366 -1.31 -0.36 13.55
C ILE A 366 -1.44 -1.62 14.43
N ALA A 367 -2.52 -1.75 15.20
CA ALA A 367 -2.77 -2.94 16.01
C ALA A 367 -2.86 -4.21 15.14
N GLU A 368 -3.69 -4.20 14.10
CA GLU A 368 -3.82 -5.34 13.16
C GLU A 368 -2.48 -5.65 12.49
N TYR A 369 -1.71 -4.61 12.11
CA TYR A 369 -0.39 -4.78 11.51
C TYR A 369 0.56 -5.55 12.44
N PHE A 370 0.57 -5.26 13.74
CA PHE A 370 1.38 -6.01 14.70
C PHE A 370 0.76 -7.35 15.17
N GLY A 371 -0.35 -7.78 14.56
CA GLY A 371 -1.06 -9.01 14.92
C GLY A 371 -1.74 -8.94 16.29
N LEU A 372 -2.07 -7.73 16.75
CA LEU A 372 -2.71 -7.49 18.03
C LEU A 372 -4.25 -7.50 17.89
N PRO A 373 -5.00 -7.85 18.95
CA PRO A 373 -6.46 -7.94 18.88
C PRO A 373 -7.12 -6.61 18.47
N GLU A 374 -8.27 -6.70 17.82
CA GLU A 374 -9.12 -5.55 17.48
C GLU A 374 -9.51 -4.76 18.74
N ARG A 375 -9.32 -3.43 18.71
CA ARG A 375 -9.49 -2.50 19.84
C ARG A 375 -9.98 -1.14 19.36
N PHE A 376 -10.16 -0.21 20.31
CA PHE A 376 -10.49 1.21 20.10
C PHE A 376 -11.87 1.52 19.49
N GLY A 377 -12.68 0.49 19.17
CA GLY A 377 -13.98 0.69 18.53
C GLY A 377 -13.87 1.31 17.13
N ALA A 378 -12.76 1.01 16.44
CA ALA A 378 -12.38 1.57 15.15
C ALA A 378 -12.11 0.44 14.14
N LYS A 379 -12.10 0.76 12.85
CA LYS A 379 -11.98 -0.22 11.76
C LYS A 379 -10.62 -0.08 11.11
N SER A 380 -9.84 -1.16 11.11
CA SER A 380 -8.61 -1.18 10.31
C SER A 380 -8.92 -1.08 8.82
N TYR A 381 -7.96 -0.53 8.07
CA TYR A 381 -7.90 -0.53 6.62
C TYR A 381 -6.66 -1.28 6.09
N LEU A 382 -6.07 -2.19 6.87
CA LEU A 382 -4.85 -2.91 6.50
C LEU A 382 -5.06 -3.79 5.25
N LYS A 383 -6.24 -4.42 5.14
CA LYS A 383 -6.58 -5.31 4.02
C LYS A 383 -6.56 -4.59 2.69
N GLU A 384 -7.01 -3.34 2.67
CA GLU A 384 -7.02 -2.46 1.50
C GLU A 384 -5.61 -2.05 1.07
N ILE A 385 -4.60 -2.19 1.94
CA ILE A 385 -3.19 -1.84 1.70
C ILE A 385 -2.37 -3.06 1.28
N GLU A 386 -2.74 -4.26 1.74
CA GLU A 386 -2.05 -5.51 1.40
C GLU A 386 -2.58 -6.17 0.11
N ALA A 387 -3.70 -5.67 -0.43
CA ALA A 387 -4.36 -6.22 -1.60
C ALA A 387 -3.73 -5.69 -2.90
N GLU A 388 -2.82 -6.47 -3.49
CA GLU A 388 -2.81 -6.76 -4.95
C GLU A 388 -1.68 -7.74 -5.31
N CYS A 389 -0.44 -7.52 -4.86
CA CYS A 389 0.67 -8.44 -5.17
C CYS A 389 0.69 -9.68 -4.25
N GLU A 390 0.34 -9.50 -2.97
CA GLU A 390 0.20 -10.64 -2.04
C GLU A 390 -1.03 -11.48 -2.35
N GLU A 391 -2.14 -10.88 -2.82
CA GLU A 391 -3.36 -11.63 -3.10
C GLU A 391 -3.21 -12.54 -4.33
N GLU A 392 -2.58 -12.09 -5.41
CA GLU A 392 -2.31 -12.95 -6.58
C GLU A 392 -1.36 -14.10 -6.21
N MET A 393 -0.32 -13.83 -5.41
CA MET A 393 0.55 -14.90 -4.90
C MET A 393 -0.18 -15.88 -3.97
N ARG A 394 -1.05 -15.39 -3.07
CA ARG A 394 -1.90 -16.24 -2.21
C ARG A 394 -2.92 -17.01 -3.02
N ARG A 395 -3.47 -16.44 -4.08
CA ARG A 395 -4.40 -17.09 -5.02
C ARG A 395 -3.69 -18.24 -5.74
N ILE A 396 -2.51 -18.01 -6.32
CA ILE A 396 -1.70 -19.05 -6.96
C ILE A 396 -1.31 -20.14 -5.94
N GLN A 397 -0.91 -19.76 -4.73
CA GLN A 397 -0.56 -20.71 -3.67
C GLN A 397 -1.75 -21.60 -3.30
N ARG A 398 -2.92 -21.03 -3.02
CA ARG A 398 -4.13 -21.80 -2.65
C ARG A 398 -4.53 -22.79 -3.74
N ALA A 399 -4.44 -22.37 -5.00
CA ALA A 399 -4.68 -23.26 -6.13
C ALA A 399 -3.64 -24.38 -6.21
N ALA A 400 -2.35 -24.05 -6.05
CA ALA A 400 -1.28 -25.03 -6.06
C ALA A 400 -1.39 -26.04 -4.90
N ASP A 401 -1.74 -25.59 -3.69
CA ASP A 401 -1.94 -26.47 -2.53
C ASP A 401 -3.11 -27.43 -2.76
N ALA A 402 -4.22 -26.94 -3.32
CA ALA A 402 -5.38 -27.78 -3.66
C ALA A 402 -5.01 -28.85 -4.71
N VAL A 403 -4.26 -28.48 -5.75
CA VAL A 403 -3.79 -29.43 -6.77
C VAL A 403 -2.76 -30.40 -6.19
N GLU A 404 -1.81 -29.94 -5.38
CA GLU A 404 -0.80 -30.79 -4.74
C GLU A 404 -1.45 -31.80 -3.79
N GLN A 405 -2.43 -31.38 -3.01
CA GLN A 405 -3.15 -32.25 -2.08
C GLN A 405 -3.95 -33.34 -2.82
N ALA A 406 -4.55 -33.00 -3.96
CA ALA A 406 -5.37 -33.92 -4.73
C ALA A 406 -4.57 -34.85 -5.66
N LEU A 407 -3.53 -34.33 -6.31
CA LEU A 407 -2.81 -35.00 -7.41
C LEU A 407 -1.31 -35.22 -7.15
N GLY A 408 -0.72 -34.51 -6.19
CA GLY A 408 0.71 -34.52 -5.90
C GLY A 408 1.53 -33.64 -6.86
N ARG A 409 2.84 -33.88 -6.89
CA ARG A 409 3.82 -33.12 -7.70
C ARG A 409 4.25 -33.90 -8.95
N ALA A 410 4.69 -33.17 -9.98
CA ALA A 410 5.26 -33.73 -11.20
C ALA A 410 6.39 -32.84 -11.73
N ASP A 411 7.40 -33.46 -12.36
CA ASP A 411 8.47 -32.72 -13.03
C ASP A 411 8.10 -32.32 -14.48
N ILE A 412 7.12 -33.00 -15.08
CA ILE A 412 6.69 -32.84 -16.47
C ILE A 412 5.20 -32.52 -16.50
N ALA A 413 4.83 -31.50 -17.28
CA ALA A 413 3.42 -31.21 -17.58
C ALA A 413 3.17 -31.09 -19.08
N ILE A 414 1.93 -31.38 -19.50
CA ILE A 414 1.49 -31.27 -20.89
C ILE A 414 0.16 -30.52 -20.93
N VAL A 415 0.07 -29.48 -21.76
CA VAL A 415 -1.20 -28.77 -22.01
C VAL A 415 -1.78 -29.27 -23.34
N LEU A 416 -2.94 -29.90 -23.26
CA LEU A 416 -3.61 -30.48 -24.42
C LEU A 416 -4.27 -29.39 -25.28
N GLY A 417 -4.12 -29.51 -26.59
CA GLY A 417 -4.79 -28.69 -27.59
C GLY A 417 -6.18 -29.24 -27.93
N SER A 418 -6.95 -28.45 -28.68
CA SER A 418 -8.25 -28.87 -29.21
C SER A 418 -8.11 -30.15 -30.04
N GLY A 419 -9.02 -31.11 -29.85
CA GLY A 419 -9.01 -32.40 -30.54
C GLY A 419 -8.14 -33.49 -29.90
N LEU A 420 -7.41 -33.17 -28.81
CA LEU A 420 -6.49 -34.09 -28.12
C LEU A 420 -6.92 -34.46 -26.70
N GLY A 421 -8.14 -34.08 -26.29
CA GLY A 421 -8.62 -34.28 -24.92
C GLY A 421 -8.62 -35.75 -24.46
N ASP A 422 -8.82 -36.69 -25.40
CA ASP A 422 -8.84 -38.13 -25.12
C ASP A 422 -7.45 -38.72 -24.82
N PHE A 423 -6.35 -37.98 -25.07
CA PHE A 423 -5.00 -38.41 -24.71
C PHE A 423 -4.83 -38.65 -23.19
N GLY A 424 -5.68 -38.02 -22.37
CA GLY A 424 -5.73 -38.31 -20.93
C GLY A 424 -6.02 -39.78 -20.61
N ASN A 425 -6.73 -40.49 -21.48
CA ASN A 425 -7.06 -41.91 -21.32
C ASN A 425 -5.84 -42.83 -21.53
N ASP A 426 -4.78 -42.34 -22.17
CA ASP A 426 -3.57 -43.11 -22.46
C ASP A 426 -2.63 -43.17 -21.23
N LEU A 427 -2.91 -42.38 -20.18
CA LEU A 427 -2.18 -42.44 -18.92
C LEU A 427 -2.54 -43.66 -18.09
N THR A 428 -1.52 -44.29 -17.52
CA THR A 428 -1.70 -45.33 -16.49
C THR A 428 -1.72 -44.70 -15.10
N ASN A 429 -2.37 -45.34 -14.12
CA ASN A 429 -2.49 -44.84 -12.73
C ASN A 429 -3.00 -43.38 -12.65
N ALA A 430 -3.97 -43.04 -13.51
CA ALA A 430 -4.49 -41.69 -13.65
C ALA A 430 -5.41 -41.28 -12.47
N THR A 431 -5.26 -40.05 -12.00
CA THR A 431 -6.15 -39.38 -11.03
C THR A 431 -6.52 -38.01 -11.58
N GLU A 432 -7.78 -37.60 -11.42
CA GLU A 432 -8.31 -36.38 -12.04
C GLU A 432 -8.79 -35.36 -11.00
N LEU A 433 -8.68 -34.07 -11.34
CA LEU A 433 -9.22 -32.95 -10.56
C LEU A 433 -9.89 -31.94 -11.49
N SER A 434 -11.20 -31.74 -11.32
CA SER A 434 -11.95 -30.68 -12.02
C SER A 434 -11.44 -29.30 -11.59
N TYR A 435 -11.40 -28.34 -12.53
CA TYR A 435 -11.08 -26.94 -12.24
C TYR A 435 -12.06 -26.30 -11.26
N ASP A 436 -13.32 -26.77 -11.21
CA ASP A 436 -14.34 -26.28 -10.28
C ASP A 436 -13.96 -26.51 -8.80
N HIS A 437 -13.05 -27.44 -8.54
CA HIS A 437 -12.54 -27.73 -7.20
C HIS A 437 -11.20 -27.04 -6.91
N ILE A 438 -10.70 -26.18 -7.80
CA ILE A 438 -9.44 -25.46 -7.66
C ILE A 438 -9.75 -23.99 -7.36
N PRO A 439 -9.41 -23.49 -6.15
CA PRO A 439 -9.69 -22.11 -5.78
C PRO A 439 -9.08 -21.11 -6.78
N GLY A 440 -9.92 -20.19 -7.26
CA GLY A 440 -9.50 -19.11 -8.16
C GLY A 440 -9.31 -19.51 -9.63
N PHE A 441 -9.57 -20.76 -10.03
CA PHE A 441 -9.59 -21.14 -11.45
C PHE A 441 -10.88 -20.66 -12.13
N PRO A 442 -10.79 -20.16 -13.38
CA PRO A 442 -11.98 -19.90 -14.19
C PRO A 442 -12.61 -21.20 -14.70
N HIS A 443 -13.88 -21.13 -15.07
CA HIS A 443 -14.60 -22.25 -15.71
C HIS A 443 -14.22 -22.32 -17.21
N ALA A 444 -13.94 -23.52 -17.70
CA ALA A 444 -13.67 -23.72 -19.13
C ALA A 444 -14.98 -23.63 -19.94
N THR A 445 -15.03 -22.76 -20.95
CA THR A 445 -16.25 -22.54 -21.76
C THR A 445 -16.16 -23.05 -23.20
N VAL A 446 -14.94 -23.36 -23.68
CA VAL A 446 -14.71 -23.85 -25.05
C VAL A 446 -15.16 -25.30 -25.24
N PRO A 447 -15.94 -25.63 -26.30
CA PRO A 447 -16.25 -27.02 -26.66
C PRO A 447 -15.00 -27.90 -26.83
N GLY A 448 -14.98 -29.05 -26.17
CA GLY A 448 -13.83 -29.97 -26.18
C GLY A 448 -12.78 -29.72 -25.10
N HIS A 449 -12.97 -28.70 -24.25
CA HIS A 449 -12.16 -28.49 -23.05
C HIS A 449 -12.83 -29.14 -21.85
N ALA A 450 -12.28 -30.26 -21.38
CA ALA A 450 -12.89 -31.02 -20.28
C ALA A 450 -12.82 -30.29 -18.92
N GLY A 451 -11.97 -29.27 -18.79
CA GLY A 451 -11.90 -28.45 -17.59
C GLY A 451 -11.27 -29.18 -16.40
N LYS A 452 -10.20 -29.96 -16.61
CA LYS A 452 -9.60 -30.78 -15.56
C LYS A 452 -8.08 -30.96 -15.68
N PHE A 453 -7.42 -31.14 -14.55
CA PHE A 453 -6.09 -31.72 -14.47
C PHE A 453 -6.16 -33.24 -14.34
N ILE A 454 -5.21 -33.94 -14.97
CA ILE A 454 -5.07 -35.39 -14.91
C ILE A 454 -3.62 -35.71 -14.58
N MET A 455 -3.36 -36.38 -13.46
CA MET A 455 -2.03 -36.84 -13.08
C MET A 455 -1.93 -38.35 -13.32
N GLY A 456 -0.91 -38.81 -14.03
CA GLY A 456 -0.70 -40.24 -14.24
C GLY A 456 0.70 -40.55 -14.74
N ASP A 457 0.92 -41.79 -15.14
CA ASP A 457 2.21 -42.29 -15.59
C ASP A 457 2.20 -42.49 -17.12
N LEU A 458 3.17 -41.89 -17.80
CA LEU A 458 3.41 -41.97 -19.24
C LEU A 458 4.87 -42.34 -19.50
N ALA A 459 5.11 -43.44 -20.22
CA ALA A 459 6.47 -43.95 -20.49
C ALA A 459 7.36 -44.08 -19.23
N GLY A 460 6.76 -44.46 -18.08
CA GLY A 460 7.45 -44.59 -16.80
C GLY A 460 7.76 -43.27 -16.09
N LYS A 461 7.20 -42.15 -16.55
CA LYS A 461 7.34 -40.82 -15.94
C LYS A 461 6.00 -40.34 -15.40
N ARG A 462 6.03 -39.71 -14.23
CA ARG A 462 4.86 -39.03 -13.66
C ARG A 462 4.63 -37.72 -14.41
N VAL A 463 3.44 -37.56 -15.00
CA VAL A 463 3.09 -36.40 -15.83
C VAL A 463 1.77 -35.78 -15.38
N LEU A 464 1.73 -34.45 -15.37
CA LEU A 464 0.52 -33.67 -15.14
C LEU A 464 -0.04 -33.17 -16.48
N LEU A 465 -1.22 -33.64 -16.87
CA LEU A 465 -1.93 -33.15 -18.06
C LEU A 465 -2.95 -32.08 -17.67
N MET A 466 -3.02 -31.04 -18.49
CA MET A 466 -4.08 -30.04 -18.47
C MET A 466 -5.01 -30.26 -19.66
N SER A 467 -6.26 -30.64 -19.39
CA SER A 467 -7.28 -30.87 -20.41
C SER A 467 -8.27 -29.71 -20.43
N GLY A 468 -8.06 -28.81 -21.40
CA GLY A 468 -8.83 -27.60 -21.59
C GLY A 468 -8.12 -26.37 -21.03
N ARG A 469 -7.53 -25.56 -21.90
CA ARG A 469 -6.88 -24.30 -21.54
C ARG A 469 -7.85 -23.13 -21.50
N PHE A 470 -7.45 -22.05 -20.86
CA PHE A 470 -8.16 -20.79 -20.88
C PHE A 470 -7.63 -19.91 -22.01
N HIS A 471 -8.51 -19.19 -22.69
CA HIS A 471 -8.13 -18.27 -23.74
C HIS A 471 -8.51 -16.84 -23.41
N SER A 472 -7.69 -15.89 -23.86
CA SER A 472 -8.00 -14.46 -23.68
C SER A 472 -9.26 -14.01 -24.41
N TYR A 473 -9.60 -14.65 -25.54
CA TYR A 473 -10.81 -14.29 -26.28
C TYR A 473 -12.11 -14.65 -25.54
N GLU A 474 -12.05 -15.50 -24.52
CA GLU A 474 -13.19 -15.81 -23.63
C GLU A 474 -13.45 -14.65 -22.63
N GLY A 475 -12.63 -13.60 -22.66
CA GLY A 475 -12.73 -12.44 -21.75
C GLY A 475 -11.86 -12.56 -20.50
N HIS A 476 -11.10 -13.65 -20.37
CA HIS A 476 -10.19 -13.84 -19.24
C HIS A 476 -9.00 -12.85 -19.28
N PRO A 477 -8.66 -12.22 -18.14
CA PRO A 477 -7.42 -11.46 -18.01
C PRO A 477 -6.20 -12.39 -18.15
N MET A 478 -5.03 -11.81 -18.48
CA MET A 478 -3.83 -12.62 -18.74
C MET A 478 -3.37 -13.41 -17.53
N GLU A 479 -3.54 -12.89 -16.31
CA GLU A 479 -3.26 -13.58 -15.05
C GLU A 479 -4.03 -14.91 -14.96
N ASP A 480 -5.32 -14.92 -15.29
CA ASP A 480 -6.15 -16.13 -15.32
C ASP A 480 -5.70 -17.12 -16.41
N VAL A 481 -5.35 -16.60 -17.59
CA VAL A 481 -4.88 -17.42 -18.72
C VAL A 481 -3.62 -18.19 -18.35
N VAL A 482 -2.68 -17.56 -17.61
CA VAL A 482 -1.41 -18.19 -17.23
C VAL A 482 -1.40 -18.79 -15.83
N MET A 483 -2.47 -18.64 -15.05
CA MET A 483 -2.61 -19.20 -13.70
C MET A 483 -2.29 -20.71 -13.65
N PRO A 484 -2.74 -21.54 -14.61
CA PRO A 484 -2.35 -22.96 -14.64
C PRO A 484 -0.84 -23.18 -14.73
N ILE A 485 -0.13 -22.36 -15.50
CA ILE A 485 1.34 -22.45 -15.64
C ILE A 485 2.03 -22.05 -14.34
N ARG A 486 1.52 -21.03 -13.65
CA ARG A 486 2.03 -20.63 -12.34
C ARG A 486 1.81 -21.71 -11.30
N VAL A 487 0.66 -22.36 -11.29
CA VAL A 487 0.39 -23.53 -10.44
C VAL A 487 1.35 -24.68 -10.77
N MET A 488 1.54 -25.02 -12.05
CA MET A 488 2.51 -26.04 -12.46
C MET A 488 3.92 -25.74 -11.96
N ALA A 489 4.38 -24.50 -12.05
CA ALA A 489 5.67 -24.08 -11.49
C ALA A 489 5.75 -24.32 -9.97
N ARG A 490 4.68 -24.01 -9.22
CA ARG A 490 4.62 -24.26 -7.76
C ARG A 490 4.62 -25.75 -7.40
N LEU A 491 4.04 -26.59 -8.26
CA LEU A 491 4.06 -28.05 -8.14
C LEU A 491 5.44 -28.67 -8.47
N GLY A 492 6.41 -27.86 -8.91
CA GLY A 492 7.77 -28.30 -9.23
C GLY A 492 7.96 -28.77 -10.67
N VAL A 493 7.05 -28.44 -11.58
CA VAL A 493 7.20 -28.75 -13.02
C VAL A 493 8.43 -28.02 -13.57
N LYS A 494 9.29 -28.76 -14.26
CA LYS A 494 10.53 -28.25 -14.88
C LYS A 494 10.49 -28.30 -16.41
N LYS A 495 9.63 -29.14 -16.96
CA LYS A 495 9.46 -29.35 -18.41
C LYS A 495 7.98 -29.25 -18.76
N LEU A 496 7.64 -28.38 -19.69
CA LEU A 496 6.27 -28.14 -20.14
C LEU A 496 6.16 -28.42 -21.64
N ILE A 497 5.23 -29.29 -22.02
CA ILE A 497 4.88 -29.54 -23.42
C ILE A 497 3.57 -28.80 -23.71
N LEU A 498 3.63 -27.80 -24.58
CA LEU A 498 2.47 -27.08 -25.07
C LEU A 498 2.06 -27.63 -26.44
N THR A 499 0.80 -28.02 -26.55
CA THR A 499 0.24 -28.54 -27.80
C THR A 499 -0.86 -27.62 -28.29
N ASN A 500 -1.10 -27.48 -29.59
CA ASN A 500 -2.23 -26.69 -30.10
C ASN A 500 -2.70 -27.19 -31.47
N ALA A 501 -3.92 -26.83 -31.84
CA ALA A 501 -4.38 -26.87 -33.22
C ALA A 501 -4.09 -25.51 -33.87
N ALA A 502 -3.55 -25.51 -35.09
CA ALA A 502 -3.12 -24.30 -35.77
C ALA A 502 -3.49 -24.32 -37.27
N GLY A 503 -3.69 -23.12 -37.81
CA GLY A 503 -3.81 -22.89 -39.24
C GLY A 503 -2.44 -22.82 -39.89
N GLY A 504 -2.18 -23.65 -40.90
CA GLY A 504 -0.94 -23.62 -41.68
C GLY A 504 -0.85 -22.35 -42.53
N VAL A 505 0.19 -21.54 -42.32
CA VAL A 505 0.50 -20.34 -43.12
C VAL A 505 1.51 -20.67 -44.22
N ASN A 506 2.43 -21.59 -43.92
CA ASN A 506 3.38 -22.12 -44.88
C ASN A 506 2.63 -22.95 -45.93
N VAL A 507 2.81 -22.60 -47.21
CA VAL A 507 2.10 -23.22 -48.34
C VAL A 507 2.61 -24.62 -48.67
N ASP A 508 3.77 -25.00 -48.13
CA ASP A 508 4.34 -26.33 -48.27
C ASP A 508 3.78 -27.32 -47.22
N PHE A 509 3.00 -26.82 -46.25
CA PHE A 509 2.31 -27.66 -45.27
C PHE A 509 0.98 -28.17 -45.79
N CYS A 510 0.54 -29.30 -45.26
CA CYS A 510 -0.79 -29.85 -45.48
C CYS A 510 -1.48 -30.14 -44.13
N PRO A 511 -2.82 -30.06 -44.06
CA PRO A 511 -3.55 -30.49 -42.87
C PRO A 511 -3.21 -31.94 -42.51
N GLY A 512 -2.96 -32.19 -41.22
CA GLY A 512 -2.59 -33.51 -40.70
C GLY A 512 -1.15 -33.61 -40.20
N ILE A 513 -0.27 -32.67 -40.56
CA ILE A 513 1.13 -32.71 -40.10
C ILE A 513 1.31 -32.19 -38.68
N LEU A 514 2.40 -32.62 -38.06
CA LEU A 514 2.90 -32.07 -36.81
C LEU A 514 4.03 -31.08 -37.08
N MET A 515 3.98 -29.92 -36.44
CA MET A 515 5.01 -28.89 -36.51
C MET A 515 5.58 -28.62 -35.12
N MET A 516 6.87 -28.88 -34.93
CA MET A 516 7.59 -28.43 -33.74
C MET A 516 7.86 -26.93 -33.83
N ILE A 517 7.43 -26.20 -32.80
CA ILE A 517 7.59 -24.74 -32.73
C ILE A 517 9.04 -24.43 -32.39
N THR A 518 9.67 -23.58 -33.20
CA THR A 518 11.04 -23.11 -32.98
C THR A 518 11.13 -21.71 -32.40
N ASP A 519 10.12 -20.88 -32.68
CA ASP A 519 10.01 -19.50 -32.21
C ASP A 519 8.54 -19.04 -32.31
N PHE A 520 8.22 -17.87 -31.76
CA PHE A 520 6.89 -17.29 -31.88
C PHE A 520 6.87 -15.80 -32.24
N ILE A 521 5.78 -15.37 -32.85
CA ILE A 521 5.44 -13.96 -33.07
C ILE A 521 4.18 -13.65 -32.25
N ASN A 522 4.22 -12.56 -31.46
CA ASN A 522 3.06 -12.09 -30.70
C ASN A 522 2.46 -10.85 -31.37
N LEU A 523 1.36 -11.00 -32.11
CA LEU A 523 0.66 -9.89 -32.77
C LEU A 523 -0.53 -9.35 -31.98
N THR A 524 -0.72 -9.79 -30.74
CA THR A 524 -1.91 -9.44 -29.94
C THR A 524 -1.76 -8.14 -29.15
N GLY A 525 -0.52 -7.67 -28.96
CA GLY A 525 -0.21 -6.56 -28.05
C GLY A 525 -0.37 -6.89 -26.56
N LYS A 526 -0.71 -8.13 -26.21
CA LYS A 526 -0.86 -8.60 -24.82
C LYS A 526 0.39 -9.34 -24.36
N ASN A 527 0.75 -9.17 -23.09
CA ASN A 527 1.83 -9.91 -22.46
C ASN A 527 1.44 -10.22 -20.99
N PRO A 528 1.53 -11.47 -20.54
CA PRO A 528 1.12 -11.87 -19.19
C PRO A 528 2.03 -11.35 -18.07
N LEU A 529 3.11 -10.65 -18.39
CA LEU A 529 4.03 -10.03 -17.43
C LEU A 529 3.83 -8.50 -17.29
N ILE A 530 2.82 -7.93 -17.95
CA ILE A 530 2.42 -6.54 -17.75
C ILE A 530 1.86 -6.37 -16.32
N GLY A 531 2.27 -5.31 -15.62
CA GLY A 531 1.93 -5.10 -14.19
C GLY A 531 3.14 -5.29 -13.27
N PRO A 532 2.96 -5.49 -11.95
CA PRO A 532 4.02 -5.84 -11.00
C PRO A 532 4.80 -7.10 -11.40
N ASN A 533 6.05 -7.25 -10.95
CA ASN A 533 6.75 -8.53 -11.10
C ASN A 533 6.35 -9.51 -10.00
N LEU A 534 6.23 -10.79 -10.34
CA LEU A 534 6.13 -11.86 -9.34
C LEU A 534 7.53 -12.47 -9.13
N ASP A 535 8.34 -11.85 -8.26
CA ASP A 535 9.75 -12.20 -8.05
C ASP A 535 9.98 -13.66 -7.64
N ALA A 536 8.96 -14.31 -7.06
CA ALA A 536 9.00 -15.73 -6.70
C ALA A 536 9.11 -16.68 -7.91
N PHE A 537 8.77 -16.22 -9.12
CA PHE A 537 8.86 -17.03 -10.33
C PHE A 537 10.12 -16.71 -11.15
N GLY A 538 10.50 -15.44 -11.28
CA GLY A 538 11.72 -15.07 -11.99
C GLY A 538 11.91 -13.58 -12.21
N PRO A 539 12.85 -13.20 -13.10
CA PRO A 539 13.24 -11.82 -13.28
C PRO A 539 12.16 -11.03 -14.04
N ARG A 540 12.09 -9.72 -13.78
CA ARG A 540 11.21 -8.78 -14.47
C ARG A 540 11.31 -8.83 -15.99
N PHE A 541 12.53 -9.05 -16.50
CA PHE A 541 12.83 -9.08 -17.93
C PHE A 541 13.42 -10.45 -18.30
N PRO A 542 12.59 -11.50 -18.45
CA PRO A 542 13.07 -12.82 -18.84
C PRO A 542 13.52 -12.82 -20.30
N ASP A 543 14.63 -13.50 -20.59
CA ASP A 543 15.13 -13.68 -21.95
C ASP A 543 14.28 -14.72 -22.72
N MET A 544 13.78 -14.33 -23.90
CA MET A 544 12.94 -15.18 -24.75
C MET A 544 13.70 -15.79 -25.95
N THR A 545 15.02 -15.58 -26.06
CA THR A 545 15.87 -16.08 -27.16
C THR A 545 15.70 -17.59 -27.38
N TYR A 546 15.52 -18.33 -26.29
CA TYR A 546 15.29 -19.76 -26.30
C TYR A 546 13.98 -20.12 -25.59
N ALA A 547 12.91 -19.38 -25.91
CA ALA A 547 11.58 -19.62 -25.35
C ALA A 547 11.14 -21.09 -25.53
N PHE A 548 11.53 -21.72 -26.64
CA PHE A 548 11.44 -23.16 -26.85
C PHE A 548 12.81 -23.83 -26.70
N ASP A 549 12.96 -24.66 -25.66
CA ASP A 549 14.24 -25.19 -25.19
C ASP A 549 14.95 -26.02 -26.28
N PRO A 550 16.21 -25.70 -26.64
CA PRO A 550 16.94 -26.41 -27.69
C PRO A 550 17.12 -27.90 -27.42
N ALA A 551 17.32 -28.31 -26.17
CA ALA A 551 17.51 -29.72 -25.84
C ALA A 551 16.21 -30.51 -26.01
N LEU A 552 15.07 -29.95 -25.57
CA LEU A 552 13.76 -30.57 -25.81
C LEU A 552 13.42 -30.68 -27.30
N ARG A 553 13.79 -29.67 -28.10
CA ARG A 553 13.62 -29.73 -29.56
C ARG A 553 14.45 -30.83 -30.20
N GLU A 554 15.71 -31.02 -29.78
CA GLU A 554 16.53 -32.12 -30.30
C GLU A 554 16.01 -33.50 -29.89
N LEU A 555 15.54 -33.68 -28.65
CA LEU A 555 14.89 -34.92 -28.21
C LEU A 555 13.65 -35.23 -29.05
N THR A 556 12.88 -34.21 -29.40
CA THR A 556 11.66 -34.36 -30.23
C THR A 556 12.00 -34.79 -31.66
N LYS A 557 13.05 -34.23 -32.27
CA LYS A 557 13.53 -34.68 -33.59
C LYS A 557 14.00 -36.13 -33.56
N GLN A 558 14.69 -36.56 -32.51
CA GLN A 558 15.12 -37.95 -32.34
C GLN A 558 13.91 -38.88 -32.21
N ALA A 559 12.95 -38.51 -31.36
CA ALA A 559 11.71 -39.27 -31.19
C ALA A 559 10.92 -39.42 -32.49
N ALA A 560 10.79 -38.35 -33.28
CA ALA A 560 10.12 -38.39 -34.58
C ALA A 560 10.81 -39.33 -35.57
N ARG A 561 12.15 -39.26 -35.68
CA ARG A 561 12.94 -40.17 -36.54
C ARG A 561 12.81 -41.63 -36.12
N GLU A 562 12.79 -41.92 -34.82
CA GLU A 562 12.62 -43.29 -34.31
C GLU A 562 11.23 -43.88 -34.57
N LYS A 563 10.23 -43.01 -34.73
CA LYS A 563 8.83 -43.39 -34.97
C LYS A 563 8.40 -43.22 -36.42
N ASP A 564 9.31 -42.83 -37.30
CA ASP A 564 9.05 -42.54 -38.72
C ASP A 564 7.92 -41.51 -38.91
N ILE A 565 7.91 -40.50 -38.02
CA ILE A 565 6.94 -39.40 -38.02
C ILE A 565 7.52 -38.22 -38.79
N ASP A 566 6.78 -37.72 -39.78
CA ASP A 566 7.17 -36.53 -40.54
C ASP A 566 6.90 -35.26 -39.72
N LEU A 567 7.90 -34.88 -38.92
CA LEU A 567 7.85 -33.71 -38.05
C LEU A 567 8.44 -32.48 -38.74
N GLN A 568 7.57 -31.53 -39.08
CA GLN A 568 7.98 -30.22 -39.58
C GLN A 568 8.45 -29.31 -38.44
N LYS A 569 9.08 -28.19 -38.79
CA LYS A 569 9.48 -27.14 -37.86
C LYS A 569 9.04 -25.77 -38.38
N GLY A 570 8.72 -24.84 -37.48
CA GLY A 570 8.35 -23.50 -37.93
C GLY A 570 8.11 -22.50 -36.80
N VAL A 571 7.84 -21.27 -37.21
CA VAL A 571 7.50 -20.14 -36.33
C VAL A 571 5.99 -20.05 -36.14
N TYR A 572 5.54 -19.99 -34.90
CA TYR A 572 4.12 -19.90 -34.55
C TYR A 572 3.71 -18.44 -34.29
N CYS A 573 2.68 -17.95 -34.96
CA CYS A 573 2.15 -16.60 -34.75
C CYS A 573 0.88 -16.63 -33.91
N TRP A 574 0.91 -15.95 -32.77
CA TRP A 574 -0.24 -15.81 -31.90
C TRP A 574 -1.12 -14.65 -32.33
N MET A 575 -2.39 -14.98 -32.60
CA MET A 575 -3.49 -14.07 -32.92
C MET A 575 -4.53 -14.12 -31.79
N ASN A 576 -5.24 -13.03 -31.53
CA ASN A 576 -6.08 -12.97 -30.32
C ASN A 576 -7.35 -13.84 -30.41
N GLY A 577 -7.94 -14.02 -31.60
CA GLY A 577 -9.26 -14.66 -31.75
C GLY A 577 -10.42 -13.80 -31.19
N PRO A 578 -11.67 -14.32 -31.22
CA PRO A 578 -12.07 -15.66 -31.66
C PRO A 578 -12.36 -15.76 -33.17
N THR A 579 -12.13 -14.68 -33.93
CA THR A 579 -12.20 -14.73 -35.39
C THR A 579 -10.99 -15.45 -35.94
N TYR A 580 -11.20 -16.37 -36.90
CA TYR A 580 -10.12 -16.79 -37.78
C TYR A 580 -9.53 -15.58 -38.51
N GLU A 581 -8.28 -15.70 -38.90
CA GLU A 581 -7.54 -14.64 -39.59
C GLU A 581 -8.18 -14.33 -40.94
N THR A 582 -8.13 -13.07 -41.35
CA THR A 582 -8.40 -12.68 -42.73
C THR A 582 -7.26 -13.11 -43.65
N PRO A 583 -7.50 -13.29 -44.96
CA PRO A 583 -6.41 -13.54 -45.92
C PRO A 583 -5.31 -12.46 -45.91
N ALA A 584 -5.63 -11.23 -45.52
CA ALA A 584 -4.64 -10.16 -45.38
C ALA A 584 -3.74 -10.38 -44.17
N GLU A 585 -4.31 -10.75 -43.02
CA GLU A 585 -3.55 -11.10 -41.82
C GLU A 585 -2.69 -12.34 -42.02
N VAL A 586 -3.18 -13.36 -42.74
CA VAL A 586 -2.37 -14.55 -43.10
C VAL A 586 -1.18 -14.17 -43.98
N ARG A 587 -1.38 -13.32 -45.00
CA ARG A 587 -0.27 -12.80 -45.82
C ARG A 587 0.71 -11.98 -44.99
N MET A 588 0.23 -11.19 -44.05
CA MET A 588 1.06 -10.43 -43.12
C MET A 588 1.89 -11.38 -42.23
N ALA A 589 1.26 -12.34 -41.57
CA ALA A 589 1.94 -13.32 -40.72
C ALA A 589 3.02 -14.07 -41.50
N ARG A 590 2.71 -14.52 -42.73
CA ARG A 590 3.69 -15.14 -43.62
C ARG A 590 4.86 -14.23 -43.96
N PHE A 591 4.56 -12.96 -44.28
CA PHE A 591 5.60 -11.97 -44.58
C PHE A 591 6.52 -11.71 -43.39
N LEU A 592 5.98 -11.77 -42.17
CA LEU A 592 6.74 -11.67 -40.92
C LEU A 592 7.50 -12.96 -40.56
N GLY A 593 7.35 -14.03 -41.34
CA GLY A 593 8.07 -15.29 -41.17
C GLY A 593 7.32 -16.36 -40.39
N ALA A 594 6.01 -16.23 -40.17
CA ALA A 594 5.22 -17.27 -39.53
C ALA A 594 4.93 -18.45 -40.47
N ASP A 595 5.00 -19.66 -39.93
CA ASP A 595 4.63 -20.91 -40.61
C ASP A 595 3.25 -21.41 -40.20
N ALA A 596 2.78 -21.03 -39.01
CA ALA A 596 1.46 -21.35 -38.49
C ALA A 596 0.87 -20.18 -37.69
N VAL A 597 -0.46 -20.11 -37.60
CA VAL A 597 -1.21 -19.16 -36.77
C VAL A 597 -2.14 -19.89 -35.82
N GLY A 598 -2.34 -19.32 -34.64
CA GLY A 598 -3.32 -19.83 -33.67
C GLY A 598 -3.54 -18.88 -32.51
N MET A 599 -4.41 -19.28 -31.58
CA MET A 599 -4.99 -18.38 -30.57
C MET A 599 -4.50 -18.61 -29.13
N SER A 600 -3.53 -19.51 -28.93
CA SER A 600 -3.02 -19.91 -27.61
C SER A 600 -1.49 -20.07 -27.62
N THR A 601 -0.94 -20.71 -26.57
CA THR A 601 0.46 -21.17 -26.46
C THR A 601 1.46 -20.09 -26.07
N VAL A 602 1.37 -18.89 -26.64
CA VAL A 602 2.36 -17.83 -26.39
C VAL A 602 2.31 -17.27 -24.96
N PRO A 603 1.13 -16.92 -24.38
CA PRO A 603 1.06 -16.49 -22.98
C PRO A 603 1.63 -17.53 -22.02
N GLU A 604 1.27 -18.80 -22.22
CA GLU A 604 1.74 -19.92 -21.41
C GLU A 604 3.25 -20.08 -21.52
N THR A 605 3.81 -19.95 -22.73
CA THR A 605 5.26 -19.99 -22.98
C THR A 605 5.97 -18.87 -22.21
N ILE A 606 5.48 -17.63 -22.30
CA ILE A 606 6.07 -16.47 -21.61
C ILE A 606 6.07 -16.70 -20.09
N ALA A 607 4.94 -17.14 -19.52
CA ALA A 607 4.84 -17.40 -18.09
C ALA A 607 5.73 -18.56 -17.63
N ALA A 608 5.86 -19.60 -18.44
CA ALA A 608 6.73 -20.76 -18.17
C ALA A 608 8.21 -20.36 -18.17
N VAL A 609 8.66 -19.63 -19.20
CA VAL A 609 10.04 -19.12 -19.28
C VAL A 609 10.36 -18.20 -18.11
N HIS A 610 9.43 -17.29 -17.78
CA HIS A 610 9.57 -16.45 -16.59
C HIS A 610 9.73 -17.27 -15.30
N ALA A 611 9.04 -18.40 -15.18
CA ALA A 611 9.16 -19.34 -14.06
C ALA A 611 10.36 -20.32 -14.14
N GLY A 612 11.23 -20.18 -15.14
CA GLY A 612 12.38 -21.07 -15.35
C GLY A 612 12.02 -22.48 -15.86
N ILE A 613 10.80 -22.68 -16.35
CA ILE A 613 10.34 -23.95 -16.92
C ILE A 613 10.82 -24.07 -18.38
N LYS A 614 11.37 -25.23 -18.74
CA LYS A 614 11.77 -25.53 -20.12
C LYS A 614 10.56 -25.91 -20.95
N VAL A 615 10.34 -25.20 -22.07
CA VAL A 615 9.14 -25.38 -22.90
C VAL A 615 9.45 -26.13 -24.20
N LEU A 616 8.59 -27.05 -24.57
CA LEU A 616 8.48 -27.66 -25.90
C LEU A 616 7.12 -27.31 -26.49
N GLY A 617 7.09 -26.79 -27.72
CA GLY A 617 5.84 -26.49 -28.44
C GLY A 617 5.66 -27.42 -29.63
N ILE A 618 4.47 -28.02 -29.77
CA ILE A 618 4.10 -28.80 -30.96
C ILE A 618 2.69 -28.42 -31.43
N SER A 619 2.59 -27.92 -32.65
CA SER A 619 1.32 -27.60 -33.31
C SER A 619 0.88 -28.76 -34.20
N CYS A 620 -0.38 -29.14 -34.12
CA CYS A 620 -1.06 -29.94 -35.13
C CYS A 620 -1.63 -28.98 -36.17
N ILE A 621 -1.16 -29.07 -37.42
CA ILE A 621 -1.71 -28.27 -38.51
C ILE A 621 -3.03 -28.90 -38.93
N THR A 622 -4.14 -28.35 -38.44
CA THR A 622 -5.47 -28.94 -38.62
C THR A 622 -6.18 -28.47 -39.88
N ASN A 623 -5.79 -27.32 -40.39
CA ASN A 623 -6.34 -26.67 -41.58
C ASN A 623 -5.29 -25.74 -42.17
N MET A 624 -5.48 -25.30 -43.42
CA MET A 624 -4.73 -24.16 -43.94
C MET A 624 -5.38 -22.86 -43.48
N ALA A 625 -4.57 -21.85 -43.19
CA ALA A 625 -5.05 -20.53 -42.79
C ALA A 625 -5.81 -19.84 -43.95
N ALA A 626 -6.65 -18.87 -43.61
CA ALA A 626 -7.61 -18.29 -44.55
C ALA A 626 -6.94 -17.72 -45.81
N GLY A 627 -7.53 -18.01 -46.97
CA GLY A 627 -7.04 -17.52 -48.26
C GLY A 627 -5.83 -18.26 -48.83
N ILE A 628 -5.39 -19.35 -48.19
CA ILE A 628 -4.43 -20.30 -48.79
C ILE A 628 -5.18 -21.33 -49.65
N MET A 629 -6.24 -21.94 -49.11
CA MET A 629 -7.21 -22.74 -49.86
C MET A 629 -8.42 -21.89 -50.28
N ARG A 630 -9.18 -22.37 -51.25
CA ARG A 630 -10.36 -21.64 -51.78
C ARG A 630 -11.60 -21.84 -50.91
N GLU A 631 -11.67 -22.91 -50.13
CA GLU A 631 -12.79 -23.18 -49.23
C GLU A 631 -12.74 -22.31 -47.96
N PRO A 632 -13.90 -21.92 -47.39
CA PRO A 632 -13.99 -21.35 -46.05
C PRO A 632 -13.53 -22.33 -44.97
N ILE A 633 -13.02 -21.81 -43.85
CA ILE A 633 -12.60 -22.62 -42.70
C ILE A 633 -13.82 -23.04 -41.87
N ASN A 634 -13.91 -24.33 -41.53
CA ASN A 634 -14.92 -24.90 -40.64
C ASN A 634 -14.31 -25.44 -39.34
N HIS A 635 -14.85 -25.06 -38.20
CA HIS A 635 -14.37 -25.50 -36.89
C HIS A 635 -14.57 -27.00 -36.63
N GLU A 636 -15.62 -27.62 -37.19
CA GLU A 636 -15.83 -29.06 -37.05
C GLU A 636 -14.74 -29.88 -37.76
N GLU A 637 -14.27 -29.40 -38.92
CA GLU A 637 -13.19 -30.03 -39.69
C GLU A 637 -11.85 -29.96 -38.94
N VAL A 638 -11.60 -28.85 -38.24
CA VAL A 638 -10.43 -28.69 -37.36
C VAL A 638 -10.42 -29.78 -36.27
N MET A 639 -11.57 -29.99 -35.63
CA MET A 639 -11.72 -31.01 -34.58
C MET A 639 -11.63 -32.43 -35.13
N GLU A 640 -12.16 -32.68 -36.33
CA GLU A 640 -12.03 -33.98 -36.99
C GLU A 640 -10.57 -34.28 -37.37
N MET A 641 -9.85 -33.31 -37.92
CA MET A 641 -8.44 -33.48 -38.26
C MET A 641 -7.58 -33.73 -37.01
N GLY A 642 -7.81 -32.99 -35.93
CA GLY A 642 -7.12 -33.22 -34.65
C GLY A 642 -7.28 -34.67 -34.15
N ARG A 643 -8.47 -35.26 -34.29
CA ARG A 643 -8.71 -36.67 -33.94
C ARG A 643 -7.99 -37.65 -34.87
N LYS A 644 -7.82 -37.33 -36.15
CA LYS A 644 -7.08 -38.18 -37.11
C LYS A 644 -5.58 -38.24 -36.81
N VAL A 645 -5.00 -37.12 -36.35
CA VAL A 645 -3.56 -37.02 -36.02
C VAL A 645 -3.26 -37.49 -34.59
N ARG A 646 -4.30 -37.70 -33.76
CA ARG A 646 -4.18 -38.05 -32.33
C ARG A 646 -3.24 -39.23 -32.09
N ASP A 647 -3.41 -40.32 -32.82
CA ASP A 647 -2.65 -41.56 -32.59
C ASP A 647 -1.14 -41.36 -32.85
N GLU A 648 -0.81 -40.73 -33.97
CA GLU A 648 0.58 -40.37 -34.32
C GLU A 648 1.17 -39.39 -33.30
N PHE A 649 0.38 -38.40 -32.89
CA PHE A 649 0.82 -37.44 -31.90
C PHE A 649 1.04 -38.05 -30.51
N ALA A 650 0.16 -38.97 -30.09
CA ALA A 650 0.29 -39.72 -28.86
C ALA A 650 1.57 -40.57 -28.85
N VAL A 651 1.89 -41.20 -29.98
CA VAL A 651 3.15 -41.95 -30.17
C VAL A 651 4.37 -41.03 -30.03
N LEU A 652 4.34 -39.85 -30.66
CA LEU A 652 5.41 -38.87 -30.55
C LEU A 652 5.59 -38.39 -29.10
N LEU A 653 4.51 -37.93 -28.45
CA LEU A 653 4.55 -37.42 -27.07
C LEU A 653 5.05 -38.48 -26.09
N THR A 654 4.58 -39.71 -26.20
CA THR A 654 5.02 -40.84 -25.35
C THR A 654 6.51 -41.09 -25.53
N CYS A 655 7.01 -41.08 -26.76
CA CYS A 655 8.43 -41.27 -27.07
C CYS A 655 9.29 -40.12 -26.52
N VAL A 656 8.83 -38.87 -26.66
CA VAL A 656 9.51 -37.68 -26.12
C VAL A 656 9.57 -37.73 -24.60
N VAL A 657 8.46 -37.99 -23.92
CA VAL A 657 8.39 -38.07 -22.46
C VAL A 657 9.30 -39.20 -21.94
N GLY A 658 9.36 -40.34 -22.62
CA GLY A 658 10.27 -41.43 -22.25
C GLY A 658 11.75 -41.05 -22.31
N LYS A 659 12.12 -40.06 -23.13
CA LYS A 659 13.49 -39.55 -23.26
C LYS A 659 13.82 -38.38 -22.32
N MET A 660 12.81 -37.79 -21.66
CA MET A 660 12.99 -36.71 -20.68
C MET A 660 13.45 -37.24 -19.32
#